data_AF-A0A1V4QU04-F1
#
_entry.id   AF-A0A1V4QU04-F1
#
_cell.length_a   1.000
_cell.length_b   1.000
_cell.length_c   1.000
_cell.angle_alpha   90.00
_cell.angle_beta   90.00
_cell.angle_gamma   90.00
#
_symmetry.space_group_name_H-M   'P 1'
#
loop_
_entity.id
_entity.type
_entity.pdbx_description
1 polymer ?
#
loop_
_entity_poly.entity_id
_entity_poly.type
_entity_poly.pdbx_seq_one_letter_code
_entity_poly.pdbx_strand_id
1 'polypeptide(L)'
;MERFTRILVGLFLVLGIAGSCVLLAQRIAWDRAYRKVLLVYDSAGFSRLAQQGVAVRIPSPAGIAVNEATVRELRERGYMQKLELMADQGRVFRIYLPVRLLFCDSLMQEAEGTSAPSSGRTESDAGIPESGRLAEVLAGRVRRSLAYQLAGGYDVQASGAGDHVLLLVKLPPVSEEEENALALDFYLRPEFPLPVDYAYVFRPTGNGLLGPSALAEKFAAIPQDAHRSSLTIFSGTRVPGYPGNLGDTARLLSGDLGMVEFSEIAGLKQLAHLLTPRRVFWVHTIPPEEIVKMSPQAMLARYLRAVKERNPRVLYIHPLAGCELLPAGGEMGKAIGEQQKRFIHNLRVALEGRLGFELSLSLENPHGDAPLLARACVLLLAYLALAAFVVMFLPGRRLAGFLLHPATMLVAAVLAFALVWSSAWRDLTVCAGALVVALLAPLIGFGLALGYLTEGNALQRRKCLMPLGSAFIAFGLAFLTALAGGLIVHALMHSIGTFTRMEAFHGVMLSRGLPVLVVLAYTYNLGTLSWQRNARNLVLRLQRLLGYDVSYLDLTLLVVLLAALALALLRAGNEFGILVTAPEHNLRSGMEALLGLRPRTAELVGSFALIWFFLVLPWRHRASLLLLAAGTLGLESVINTYSHLHTPLLVSISRTSLGLLLSLVVFLGSYVAFLLLRALGRMWWKAGMSQ
;
A
#
# COMPACT_ATOMS: atom_id res chain seq x y z
N MET A 1 39.44 21.01 0.62
CA MET A 1 38.55 20.06 -0.09
C MET A 1 38.02 18.98 0.84
N GLU A 2 38.80 18.06 1.40
CA GLU A 2 38.26 17.05 2.34
C GLU A 2 37.59 17.64 3.58
N ARG A 3 38.19 18.65 4.21
CA ARG A 3 37.54 19.41 5.31
C ARG A 3 36.21 20.04 4.85
N PHE A 4 36.16 20.54 3.62
CA PHE A 4 34.97 21.17 3.06
C PHE A 4 33.86 20.16 2.75
N THR A 5 34.19 19.00 2.17
CA THR A 5 33.25 17.89 1.95
C THR A 5 32.67 17.38 3.26
N ARG A 6 33.50 17.26 4.31
CA ARG A 6 33.01 16.88 5.65
C ARG A 6 32.10 17.91 6.27
N ILE A 7 32.39 19.20 6.09
CA ILE A 7 31.51 20.28 6.53
C ILE A 7 30.18 20.24 5.78
N LEU A 8 30.20 20.06 4.46
CA LEU A 8 29.00 20.00 3.63
C LEU A 8 28.12 18.79 3.97
N VAL A 9 28.74 17.62 4.17
CA VAL A 9 28.05 16.41 4.62
C VAL A 9 27.56 16.58 6.06
N GLY A 10 28.35 17.20 6.93
CA GLY A 10 27.94 17.52 8.30
C GLY A 10 26.71 18.44 8.30
N LEU A 11 26.69 19.46 7.45
CA LEU A 11 25.54 20.32 7.19
C LEU A 11 24.36 19.51 6.65
N PHE A 12 24.58 18.65 5.65
CA PHE A 12 23.52 17.78 5.12
C PHE A 12 22.94 16.85 6.18
N LEU A 13 23.74 16.28 7.07
CA LEU A 13 23.27 15.41 8.15
C LEU A 13 22.54 16.24 9.23
N VAL A 14 23.15 17.31 9.72
CA VAL A 14 22.63 18.12 10.83
C VAL A 14 21.41 18.93 10.40
N LEU A 15 21.51 19.70 9.32
CA LEU A 15 20.36 20.43 8.75
C LEU A 15 19.34 19.48 8.14
N GLY A 16 19.80 18.34 7.61
CA GLY A 16 18.96 17.24 7.15
C GLY A 16 17.97 16.79 8.18
N ILE A 17 18.53 16.35 9.30
CA ILE A 17 17.78 15.84 10.44
C ILE A 17 16.97 16.98 11.07
N ALA A 18 17.59 18.12 11.37
CA ALA A 18 16.92 19.24 12.03
C ALA A 18 15.77 19.84 11.19
N GLY A 19 15.97 20.00 9.88
CA GLY A 19 14.95 20.49 8.95
C GLY A 19 13.81 19.49 8.74
N SER A 20 14.12 18.19 8.81
CA SER A 20 13.12 17.12 8.77
C SER A 20 12.34 16.98 10.07
N CYS A 21 12.88 17.40 11.22
CA CYS A 21 12.24 17.24 12.53
C CYS A 21 10.82 17.81 12.60
N VAL A 22 10.57 18.98 11.99
CA VAL A 22 9.23 19.59 11.99
C VAL A 22 8.22 18.69 11.28
N LEU A 23 8.59 18.17 10.11
CA LEU A 23 7.73 17.31 9.29
C LEU A 23 7.56 15.92 9.90
N LEU A 24 8.61 15.40 10.52
CA LEU A 24 8.55 14.14 11.28
C LEU A 24 7.68 14.29 12.54
N ALA A 25 7.75 15.41 13.25
CA ALA A 25 6.91 15.68 14.41
C ALA A 25 5.44 15.82 14.02
N GLN A 26 5.15 16.56 12.94
CA GLN A 26 3.80 16.62 12.36
C GLN A 26 3.31 15.23 11.97
N ARG A 27 4.16 14.40 11.37
CA ARG A 27 3.80 13.02 11.07
C ARG A 27 3.47 12.20 12.32
N ILE A 28 4.29 12.29 13.37
CA ILE A 28 4.02 11.58 14.62
C ILE A 28 2.68 12.02 15.22
N ALA A 29 2.33 13.31 15.11
CA ALA A 29 1.02 13.81 15.52
C ALA A 29 -0.11 13.19 14.68
N TRP A 30 0.06 13.09 13.36
CA TRP A 30 -0.90 12.40 12.48
C TRP A 30 -1.07 10.93 12.87
N ASP A 31 0.03 10.18 13.05
CA ASP A 31 -0.02 8.76 13.42
C ASP A 31 -0.67 8.52 14.80
N ARG A 32 -0.58 9.50 15.72
CA ARG A 32 -1.23 9.46 17.03
C ARG A 32 -2.73 9.80 16.96
N ALA A 33 -3.10 10.80 16.17
CA ALA A 33 -4.50 11.22 16.03
C ALA A 33 -5.33 10.25 15.17
N TYR A 34 -4.70 9.60 14.20
CA TYR A 34 -5.38 8.72 13.25
C TYR A 34 -5.61 7.33 13.86
N ARG A 35 -6.47 7.21 14.88
CA ARG A 35 -6.70 5.95 15.64
C ARG A 35 -8.10 5.35 15.49
N LYS A 36 -8.94 5.92 14.63
CA LYS A 36 -10.29 5.43 14.35
C LYS A 36 -10.31 4.43 13.20
N VAL A 37 -10.90 3.25 13.40
CA VAL A 37 -11.04 2.19 12.37
C VAL A 37 -12.52 1.91 12.12
N LEU A 38 -12.90 1.88 10.84
CA LEU A 38 -14.22 1.45 10.38
C LEU A 38 -14.15 0.00 9.93
N LEU A 39 -14.96 -0.86 10.55
CA LEU A 39 -15.19 -2.23 10.08
C LEU A 39 -16.39 -2.23 9.15
N VAL A 40 -16.18 -2.61 7.89
CA VAL A 40 -17.22 -2.72 6.88
C VAL A 40 -17.46 -4.19 6.56
N TYR A 41 -18.69 -4.66 6.69
CA TYR A 41 -19.06 -6.06 6.45
C TYR A 41 -19.80 -6.22 5.13
N ASP A 42 -19.44 -7.27 4.40
CA ASP A 42 -20.00 -7.60 3.08
C ASP A 42 -21.44 -8.12 3.19
N SER A 43 -22.45 -7.28 2.92
CA SER A 43 -23.86 -7.66 3.15
C SER A 43 -24.24 -8.90 2.34
N ALA A 44 -23.91 -8.96 1.05
CA ALA A 44 -24.25 -10.07 0.16
C ALA A 44 -23.61 -11.40 0.62
N GLY A 45 -22.38 -11.37 1.13
CA GLY A 45 -21.72 -12.54 1.69
C GLY A 45 -22.41 -13.05 2.95
N PHE A 46 -22.71 -12.15 3.90
CA PHE A 46 -23.36 -12.51 5.16
C PHE A 46 -24.82 -12.93 4.98
N SER A 47 -25.54 -12.32 4.04
CA SER A 47 -26.89 -12.74 3.67
C SER A 47 -26.90 -14.17 3.12
N ARG A 48 -26.00 -14.51 2.19
CA ARG A 48 -25.87 -15.89 1.68
C ARG A 48 -25.61 -16.92 2.78
N LEU A 49 -24.77 -16.58 3.76
CA LEU A 49 -24.57 -17.44 4.94
C LEU A 49 -25.85 -17.61 5.78
N ALA A 50 -26.61 -16.53 5.96
CA ALA A 50 -27.86 -16.58 6.72
C ALA A 50 -28.91 -17.48 6.05
N GLN A 51 -29.03 -17.48 4.72
CA GLN A 51 -29.90 -18.44 4.01
C GLN A 51 -29.50 -19.89 4.27
N GLN A 52 -28.20 -20.15 4.36
CA GLN A 52 -27.67 -21.47 4.65
C GLN A 52 -27.77 -21.79 6.16
N GLY A 53 -28.72 -21.20 6.88
CA GLY A 53 -28.96 -21.47 8.30
C GLY A 53 -27.85 -21.02 9.26
N VAL A 54 -26.86 -20.25 8.79
CA VAL A 54 -25.76 -19.74 9.62
C VAL A 54 -26.09 -18.33 10.11
N ALA A 55 -26.70 -18.23 11.28
CA ALA A 55 -27.02 -16.94 11.90
C ALA A 55 -25.76 -16.28 12.50
N VAL A 56 -25.28 -15.20 11.87
CA VAL A 56 -24.17 -14.37 12.37
C VAL A 56 -24.70 -12.99 12.75
N ARG A 57 -24.44 -12.57 13.99
CA ARG A 57 -24.76 -11.22 14.47
C ARG A 57 -23.53 -10.32 14.29
N ILE A 58 -23.72 -9.18 13.62
CA ILE A 58 -22.67 -8.17 13.44
C ILE A 58 -22.68 -7.22 14.65
N PRO A 59 -21.53 -6.96 15.31
CA PRO A 59 -21.45 -6.10 16.48
C PRO A 59 -21.42 -4.61 16.11
N SER A 60 -22.02 -3.75 16.94
CA SER A 60 -22.00 -2.27 16.81
C SER A 60 -20.70 -1.68 17.39
N PRO A 61 -20.11 -0.61 16.83
CA PRO A 61 -20.49 0.04 15.58
C PRO A 61 -19.99 -0.74 14.35
N ALA A 62 -20.73 -0.70 13.24
CA ALA A 62 -20.34 -1.37 11.99
C ALA A 62 -20.84 -0.68 10.70
N GLY A 63 -20.01 -0.66 9.68
CA GLY A 63 -20.42 -0.35 8.31
C GLY A 63 -20.98 -1.59 7.62
N ILE A 64 -22.09 -1.45 6.89
CA ILE A 64 -22.69 -2.52 6.08
C ILE A 64 -22.54 -2.14 4.61
N ALA A 65 -21.75 -2.89 3.87
CA ALA A 65 -21.53 -2.66 2.45
C ALA A 65 -22.66 -3.24 1.62
N VAL A 66 -23.34 -2.41 0.83
CA VAL A 66 -24.49 -2.80 0.02
C VAL A 66 -24.20 -2.52 -1.46
N ASN A 67 -24.44 -3.50 -2.33
CA ASN A 67 -24.24 -3.38 -3.78
C ASN A 67 -25.53 -3.69 -4.59
N GLU A 68 -25.45 -3.51 -5.90
CA GLU A 68 -26.51 -3.80 -6.88
C GLU A 68 -26.72 -5.31 -7.18
N ALA A 69 -25.92 -6.23 -6.61
CA ALA A 69 -25.95 -7.68 -6.91
C ALA A 69 -27.21 -8.42 -6.41
N THR A 70 -28.14 -7.69 -5.80
CA THR A 70 -29.50 -8.12 -5.54
C THR A 70 -30.17 -8.76 -6.76
N VAL A 71 -29.92 -8.25 -7.98
CA VAL A 71 -30.52 -8.83 -9.21
C VAL A 71 -30.01 -10.23 -9.51
N ARG A 72 -28.72 -10.49 -9.27
CA ARG A 72 -28.13 -11.82 -9.44
C ARG A 72 -28.62 -12.81 -8.38
N GLU A 73 -28.76 -12.34 -7.13
CA GLU A 73 -29.23 -13.16 -6.01
C GLU A 73 -30.70 -13.61 -6.20
N LEU A 74 -31.55 -12.77 -6.77
CA LEU A 74 -32.94 -13.13 -7.12
C LEU A 74 -33.02 -14.22 -8.20
N ARG A 75 -32.08 -14.20 -9.15
CA ARG A 75 -31.95 -15.21 -10.20
C ARG A 75 -31.52 -16.57 -9.62
N GLU A 76 -30.48 -16.58 -8.79
CA GLU A 76 -29.92 -17.80 -8.19
C GLU A 76 -30.91 -18.48 -7.22
N ARG A 77 -31.75 -17.72 -6.51
CA ARG A 77 -32.74 -18.25 -5.57
C ARG A 77 -34.06 -18.71 -6.19
N GLY A 78 -34.17 -18.70 -7.52
CA GLY A 78 -35.39 -19.14 -8.22
C GLY A 78 -36.59 -18.20 -8.08
N TYR A 79 -36.37 -16.99 -7.54
CA TYR A 79 -37.37 -15.92 -7.53
C TYR A 79 -37.55 -15.29 -8.91
N MET A 80 -36.66 -15.58 -9.86
CA MET A 80 -36.81 -15.27 -11.28
C MET A 80 -37.17 -16.55 -12.04
N GLN A 81 -38.39 -16.68 -12.56
CA GLN A 81 -38.81 -17.85 -13.36
C GLN A 81 -38.55 -17.67 -14.86
N LYS A 82 -38.26 -18.82 -15.50
CA LYS A 82 -37.80 -19.11 -16.87
C LYS A 82 -38.31 -18.17 -17.98
N LEU A 83 -37.39 -17.82 -18.89
CA LEU A 83 -37.65 -17.11 -20.14
C LEU A 83 -38.69 -17.82 -21.01
N GLU A 84 -39.70 -17.07 -21.43
CA GLU A 84 -40.43 -17.35 -22.66
C GLU A 84 -39.83 -16.50 -23.78
N LEU A 85 -39.22 -17.15 -24.77
CA LEU A 85 -38.87 -16.52 -26.04
C LEU A 85 -40.16 -16.32 -26.82
N MET A 86 -40.69 -15.10 -26.79
CA MET A 86 -41.73 -14.70 -27.72
C MET A 86 -41.05 -14.37 -29.04
N ALA A 87 -41.33 -15.15 -30.08
CA ALA A 87 -40.81 -14.90 -31.42
C ALA A 87 -41.07 -13.42 -31.80
N ASP A 88 -40.02 -12.74 -32.25
CA ASP A 88 -39.98 -11.31 -32.64
C ASP A 88 -40.12 -10.22 -31.57
N GLN A 89 -40.16 -10.52 -30.25
CA GLN A 89 -40.44 -9.46 -29.24
C GLN A 89 -39.54 -9.39 -27.99
N GLY A 90 -38.37 -10.03 -27.96
CA GLY A 90 -37.41 -9.91 -26.84
C GLY A 90 -37.63 -10.90 -25.69
N ARG A 91 -36.89 -10.74 -24.58
CA ARG A 91 -36.87 -11.66 -23.43
C ARG A 91 -37.78 -11.15 -22.32
N VAL A 92 -38.61 -12.02 -21.72
CA VAL A 92 -39.49 -11.65 -20.60
C VAL A 92 -39.04 -12.35 -19.32
N PHE A 93 -38.87 -11.59 -18.25
CA PHE A 93 -38.56 -12.05 -16.89
C PHE A 93 -39.78 -11.92 -16.01
N ARG A 94 -40.07 -12.98 -15.25
CA ARG A 94 -41.07 -12.95 -14.17
C ARG A 94 -40.33 -13.06 -12.84
N ILE A 95 -40.36 -12.01 -12.04
CA ILE A 95 -39.65 -11.87 -10.77
C ILE A 95 -40.68 -11.87 -9.63
N TYR A 96 -40.57 -12.80 -8.70
CA TYR A 96 -41.43 -12.95 -7.53
C TYR A 96 -40.69 -12.45 -6.29
N LEU A 97 -41.09 -11.31 -5.73
CA LEU A 97 -40.45 -10.66 -4.60
C LEU A 97 -41.30 -10.79 -3.33
N PRO A 98 -40.86 -11.47 -2.28
CA PRO A 98 -41.55 -11.45 -1.00
C PRO A 98 -41.51 -10.04 -0.40
N VAL A 99 -42.66 -9.52 0.05
CA VAL A 99 -42.77 -8.14 0.56
C VAL A 99 -41.79 -7.88 1.70
N ARG A 100 -41.61 -8.87 2.59
CA ARG A 100 -40.68 -8.83 3.73
C ARG A 100 -39.19 -8.67 3.38
N LEU A 101 -38.80 -8.95 2.12
CA LEU A 101 -37.42 -8.86 1.68
C LEU A 101 -37.11 -7.53 1.00
N LEU A 102 -38.08 -6.64 0.78
CA LEU A 102 -37.84 -5.36 0.13
C LEU A 102 -37.26 -4.37 1.14
N PHE A 103 -36.12 -3.77 0.83
CA PHE A 103 -35.43 -2.84 1.73
C PHE A 103 -35.23 -1.46 1.08
N CYS A 104 -36.06 -0.51 1.50
CA CYS A 104 -35.87 0.94 1.36
C CYS A 104 -36.98 1.65 2.17
N ASP A 105 -36.61 2.46 3.16
CA ASP A 105 -37.58 3.23 3.95
C ASP A 105 -38.40 4.19 3.06
N SER A 106 -37.79 4.72 2.00
CA SER A 106 -38.49 5.54 1.00
C SER A 106 -39.51 4.74 0.19
N LEU A 107 -39.28 3.46 -0.07
CA LEU A 107 -40.23 2.59 -0.78
C LEU A 107 -41.46 2.31 0.09
N MET A 108 -41.24 2.10 1.39
CA MET A 108 -42.31 1.88 2.38
C MET A 108 -43.09 3.18 2.64
N GLN A 109 -42.41 4.32 2.78
CA GLN A 109 -43.05 5.64 2.92
C GLN A 109 -43.82 6.07 1.66
N GLU A 110 -43.25 5.83 0.46
CA GLU A 110 -43.94 6.08 -0.82
C GLU A 110 -45.18 5.20 -0.98
N ALA A 111 -45.13 3.94 -0.55
CA ALA A 111 -46.27 3.03 -0.57
C ALA A 111 -47.34 3.38 0.48
N GLU A 112 -46.93 3.93 1.64
CA GLU A 112 -47.80 4.39 2.73
C GLU A 112 -48.41 5.78 2.47
N GLY A 113 -47.91 6.52 1.48
CA GLY A 113 -48.47 7.81 1.04
C GLY A 113 -48.18 8.98 1.98
N THR A 114 -47.17 8.88 2.86
CA THR A 114 -46.91 9.86 3.93
C THR A 114 -45.64 10.69 3.65
N SER A 115 -45.83 11.95 3.28
CA SER A 115 -44.79 12.98 3.29
C SER A 115 -44.74 13.69 4.66
N ALA A 116 -44.26 13.02 5.73
CA ALA A 116 -43.77 13.65 6.97
C ALA A 116 -43.14 12.63 7.93
N PRO A 117 -42.07 12.97 8.67
CA PRO A 117 -41.47 12.08 9.64
C PRO A 117 -42.25 12.14 10.97
N SER A 118 -43.03 11.12 11.30
CA SER A 118 -43.58 10.97 12.66
C SER A 118 -42.67 10.11 13.52
N SER A 119 -42.06 10.76 14.51
CA SER A 119 -41.34 10.14 15.62
C SER A 119 -42.22 9.18 16.42
N GLY A 120 -41.73 7.96 16.66
CA GLY A 120 -42.22 7.08 17.73
C GLY A 120 -43.33 6.11 17.32
N ARG A 121 -42.97 5.00 16.66
CA ARG A 121 -43.75 3.76 16.72
C ARG A 121 -42.80 2.56 16.84
N THR A 122 -43.07 1.73 17.84
CA THR A 122 -42.44 0.44 18.08
C THR A 122 -42.82 -0.55 16.98
N GLU A 123 -41.84 -1.32 16.50
CA GLU A 123 -41.84 -2.22 15.32
C GLU A 123 -42.88 -3.38 15.29
N SER A 124 -43.87 -3.44 16.19
CA SER A 124 -44.72 -4.64 16.29
C SER A 124 -46.09 -4.60 15.60
N ASP A 125 -46.50 -3.52 14.92
CA ASP A 125 -47.82 -3.48 14.26
C ASP A 125 -47.97 -2.43 13.13
N ALA A 126 -46.90 -2.14 12.37
CA ALA A 126 -47.04 -1.37 11.14
C ALA A 126 -47.56 -2.31 10.03
N GLY A 127 -48.86 -2.23 9.74
CA GLY A 127 -49.51 -3.03 8.70
C GLY A 127 -48.76 -2.92 7.38
N ILE A 128 -48.33 -4.07 6.86
CA ILE A 128 -47.68 -4.20 5.55
C ILE A 128 -48.60 -3.51 4.51
N PRO A 129 -48.08 -2.61 3.65
CA PRO A 129 -48.88 -1.96 2.62
C PRO A 129 -49.59 -3.00 1.75
N GLU A 130 -50.81 -2.69 1.26
CA GLU A 130 -51.48 -3.54 0.26
C GLU A 130 -50.50 -3.80 -0.89
N SER A 131 -50.19 -5.07 -1.15
CA SER A 131 -49.13 -5.48 -2.07
C SER A 131 -49.29 -4.92 -3.49
N GLY A 132 -50.50 -4.48 -3.85
CA GLY A 132 -50.77 -3.73 -5.08
C GLY A 132 -50.09 -2.36 -5.15
N ARG A 133 -50.10 -1.55 -4.09
CA ARG A 133 -49.44 -0.23 -4.08
C ARG A 133 -47.92 -0.38 -4.13
N LEU A 134 -47.39 -1.34 -3.37
CA LEU A 134 -45.97 -1.64 -3.38
C LEU A 134 -45.51 -2.12 -4.77
N ALA A 135 -46.34 -2.89 -5.47
CA ALA A 135 -46.10 -3.31 -6.85
C ALA A 135 -46.01 -2.11 -7.81
N GLU A 136 -46.93 -1.14 -7.74
CA GLU A 136 -46.89 0.05 -8.59
C GLU A 136 -45.63 0.90 -8.35
N VAL A 137 -45.25 1.13 -7.10
CA VAL A 137 -44.03 1.88 -6.74
C VAL A 137 -42.77 1.15 -7.24
N LEU A 138 -42.72 -0.17 -7.05
CA LEU A 138 -41.62 -1.00 -7.55
C LEU A 138 -41.53 -1.00 -9.07
N ALA A 139 -42.65 -1.15 -9.78
CA ALA A 139 -42.69 -1.08 -11.24
C ALA A 139 -42.17 0.28 -11.74
N GLY A 140 -42.58 1.37 -11.09
CA GLY A 140 -42.10 2.72 -11.39
C GLY A 140 -40.59 2.86 -11.20
N ARG A 141 -40.04 2.34 -10.10
CA ARG A 141 -38.58 2.35 -9.84
C ARG A 141 -37.81 1.48 -10.81
N VAL A 142 -38.25 0.25 -11.06
CA VAL A 142 -37.62 -0.66 -12.02
C VAL A 142 -37.66 -0.07 -13.43
N ARG A 143 -38.77 0.55 -13.83
CA ARG A 143 -38.90 1.22 -15.13
C ARG A 143 -37.93 2.38 -15.27
N ARG A 144 -37.74 3.19 -14.21
CA ARG A 144 -36.70 4.23 -14.16
C ARG A 144 -35.31 3.62 -14.25
N SER A 145 -35.03 2.58 -13.45
CA SER A 145 -33.75 1.86 -13.45
C SER A 145 -33.36 1.32 -14.83
N LEU A 146 -34.31 0.69 -15.54
CA LEU A 146 -34.08 0.13 -16.87
C LEU A 146 -33.98 1.23 -17.94
N ALA A 147 -34.68 2.35 -17.78
CA ALA A 147 -34.47 3.54 -18.62
C ALA A 147 -33.02 4.03 -18.59
N TYR A 148 -32.36 3.89 -17.44
CA TYR A 148 -30.97 4.33 -17.24
C TYR A 148 -29.93 3.38 -17.80
N GLN A 149 -30.32 2.13 -18.08
CA GLN A 149 -29.40 1.05 -18.47
C GLN A 149 -29.59 0.61 -19.91
N LEU A 150 -30.75 0.88 -20.51
CA LEU A 150 -31.11 0.47 -21.85
C LEU A 150 -31.65 1.66 -22.64
N ALA A 151 -31.24 1.79 -23.91
CA ALA A 151 -31.65 2.88 -24.80
C ALA A 151 -33.10 2.75 -25.35
N GLY A 152 -33.99 2.04 -24.65
CA GLY A 152 -35.38 1.78 -25.02
C GLY A 152 -35.70 0.30 -25.33
N GLY A 153 -36.98 0.00 -25.60
CA GLY A 153 -37.45 -1.34 -25.98
C GLY A 153 -37.76 -2.31 -24.83
N TYR A 154 -37.91 -1.80 -23.60
CA TYR A 154 -38.27 -2.58 -22.41
C TYR A 154 -39.68 -2.23 -21.91
N ASP A 155 -40.34 -3.18 -21.25
CA ASP A 155 -41.63 -2.98 -20.58
C ASP A 155 -41.57 -3.52 -19.14
N VAL A 156 -42.24 -2.86 -18.21
CA VAL A 156 -42.25 -3.24 -16.79
C VAL A 156 -43.66 -3.15 -16.26
N GLN A 157 -44.19 -4.28 -15.81
CA GLN A 157 -45.48 -4.41 -15.17
C GLN A 157 -45.28 -5.05 -13.80
N ALA A 158 -46.12 -4.71 -12.82
CA ALA A 158 -46.09 -5.39 -11.55
C ALA A 158 -47.51 -5.60 -11.01
N SER A 159 -47.69 -6.67 -10.24
CA SER A 159 -48.93 -7.01 -9.57
C SER A 159 -48.65 -7.47 -8.14
N GLY A 160 -49.43 -6.99 -7.19
CA GLY A 160 -49.45 -7.53 -5.83
C GLY A 160 -50.25 -8.82 -5.75
N ALA A 161 -49.75 -9.82 -5.03
CA ALA A 161 -50.44 -11.08 -4.78
C ALA A 161 -50.13 -11.56 -3.34
N GLY A 162 -50.96 -11.17 -2.37
CA GLY A 162 -50.76 -11.50 -0.95
C GLY A 162 -49.42 -10.95 -0.45
N ASP A 163 -48.57 -11.84 0.08
CA ASP A 163 -47.23 -11.55 0.62
C ASP A 163 -46.12 -11.38 -0.45
N HIS A 164 -46.48 -11.35 -1.73
CA HIS A 164 -45.52 -11.29 -2.84
C HIS A 164 -45.88 -10.17 -3.82
N VAL A 165 -44.86 -9.58 -4.43
CA VAL A 165 -44.96 -8.71 -5.60
C VAL A 165 -44.42 -9.47 -6.81
N LEU A 166 -45.26 -9.64 -7.83
CA LEU A 166 -44.84 -10.13 -9.13
C LEU A 166 -44.41 -8.96 -10.00
N LEU A 167 -43.20 -9.01 -10.52
CA LEU A 167 -42.60 -8.01 -11.41
C LEU A 167 -42.30 -8.67 -12.76
N LEU A 168 -42.95 -8.20 -13.81
CA LEU A 168 -42.81 -8.70 -15.17
C LEU A 168 -42.00 -7.68 -15.97
N VAL A 169 -40.80 -8.06 -16.38
CA VAL A 169 -39.84 -7.19 -17.07
C VAL A 169 -39.55 -7.76 -18.46
N LYS A 170 -39.90 -7.04 -19.50
CA LYS A 170 -39.59 -7.35 -20.90
C LYS A 170 -38.36 -6.56 -21.32
N LEU A 171 -37.35 -7.22 -21.86
CA LEU A 171 -36.09 -6.62 -22.31
C LEU A 171 -35.87 -6.81 -23.82
N PRO A 172 -35.20 -5.86 -24.49
CA PRO A 172 -34.73 -6.04 -25.87
C PRO A 172 -33.67 -7.16 -25.94
N PRO A 173 -33.34 -7.69 -27.13
CA PRO A 173 -32.29 -8.70 -27.28
C PRO A 173 -30.92 -8.14 -26.87
N VAL A 174 -30.45 -8.55 -25.69
CA VAL A 174 -29.14 -8.20 -25.10
C VAL A 174 -28.33 -9.46 -24.84
N SER A 175 -26.99 -9.33 -24.80
CA SER A 175 -26.14 -10.48 -24.49
C SER A 175 -26.35 -10.96 -23.04
N GLU A 176 -26.10 -12.25 -22.79
CA GLU A 176 -26.30 -12.84 -21.45
C GLU A 176 -25.40 -12.19 -20.38
N GLU A 177 -24.22 -11.68 -20.77
CA GLU A 177 -23.33 -10.92 -19.89
C GLU A 177 -23.88 -9.53 -19.54
N GLU A 178 -24.48 -8.81 -20.50
CA GLU A 178 -25.10 -7.50 -20.28
C GLU A 178 -26.37 -7.61 -19.44
N GLU A 179 -27.15 -8.67 -19.65
CA GLU A 179 -28.34 -8.98 -18.85
C GLU A 179 -28.01 -9.19 -17.37
N ASN A 180 -26.90 -9.89 -17.09
CA ASN A 180 -26.40 -10.11 -15.72
C ASN A 180 -25.86 -8.84 -15.04
N ALA A 181 -25.59 -7.79 -15.81
CA ALA A 181 -25.11 -6.51 -15.32
C ALA A 181 -26.23 -5.52 -14.99
N LEU A 182 -27.50 -5.86 -15.29
CA LEU A 182 -28.63 -4.97 -15.06
C LEU A 182 -28.96 -4.88 -13.56
N ALA A 183 -29.09 -3.66 -13.04
CA ALA A 183 -29.55 -3.37 -11.69
C ALA A 183 -31.04 -2.97 -11.70
N LEU A 184 -31.84 -3.42 -10.73
CA LEU A 184 -33.29 -3.13 -10.71
C LEU A 184 -33.68 -2.05 -9.69
N ASP A 185 -32.71 -1.33 -9.11
CA ASP A 185 -32.89 -0.18 -8.20
C ASP A 185 -33.72 -0.47 -6.93
N PHE A 186 -33.54 -1.66 -6.36
CA PHE A 186 -34.02 -2.01 -5.03
C PHE A 186 -33.04 -2.99 -4.37
N TYR A 187 -32.93 -2.90 -3.03
CA TYR A 187 -32.08 -3.79 -2.24
C TYR A 187 -32.94 -4.80 -1.50
N LEU A 188 -32.42 -6.01 -1.33
CA LEU A 188 -33.04 -6.97 -0.42
C LEU A 188 -32.64 -6.65 1.01
N ARG A 189 -33.59 -6.77 1.94
CA ARG A 189 -33.33 -6.68 3.38
C ARG A 189 -32.31 -7.76 3.70
N PRO A 190 -31.15 -7.42 4.29
CA PRO A 190 -30.23 -8.44 4.73
C PRO A 190 -30.95 -9.34 5.74
N GLU A 191 -30.97 -10.65 5.50
CA GLU A 191 -31.65 -11.64 6.35
C GLU A 191 -30.96 -11.84 7.73
N PHE A 192 -29.96 -11.03 8.06
CA PHE A 192 -29.28 -11.06 9.35
C PHE A 192 -29.68 -9.85 10.23
N PRO A 193 -29.69 -10.01 11.57
CA PRO A 193 -30.01 -8.91 12.47
C PRO A 193 -28.94 -7.82 12.39
N LEU A 194 -29.36 -6.59 12.05
CA LEU A 194 -28.51 -5.40 12.02
C LEU A 194 -28.10 -4.97 13.44
N PRO A 195 -26.92 -4.31 13.61
CA PRO A 195 -26.53 -3.73 14.89
C PRO A 195 -27.41 -2.52 15.26
N VAL A 196 -27.27 -2.02 16.49
CA VAL A 196 -27.97 -0.79 16.93
C VAL A 196 -27.33 0.47 16.31
N ASP A 197 -25.99 0.53 16.31
CA ASP A 197 -25.22 1.60 15.70
C ASP A 197 -24.55 1.07 14.42
N TYR A 198 -25.07 1.46 13.26
CA TYR A 198 -24.58 1.00 11.96
C TYR A 198 -24.72 2.07 10.88
N ALA A 199 -23.88 1.97 9.85
CA ALA A 199 -23.96 2.84 8.67
C ALA A 199 -23.88 2.06 7.34
N TYR A 200 -24.64 2.45 6.33
CA TYR A 200 -24.57 1.88 4.99
C TYR A 200 -23.39 2.46 4.21
N VAL A 201 -22.54 1.57 3.68
CA VAL A 201 -21.42 1.92 2.79
C VAL A 201 -21.81 1.53 1.38
N PHE A 202 -22.09 2.52 0.54
CA PHE A 202 -22.61 2.27 -0.79
C PHE A 202 -21.53 1.73 -1.74
N ARG A 203 -21.88 0.71 -2.54
CA ARG A 203 -20.97 0.07 -3.50
C ARG A 203 -21.51 0.05 -4.94
N PRO A 204 -21.48 1.20 -5.64
CA PRO A 204 -21.95 1.27 -7.02
C PRO A 204 -21.06 0.46 -7.96
N THR A 205 -21.67 -0.16 -8.98
CA THR A 205 -20.93 -0.81 -10.07
C THR A 205 -20.71 0.19 -11.21
N GLY A 206 -19.57 0.11 -11.90
CA GLY A 206 -19.33 0.93 -13.11
C GLY A 206 -19.56 0.20 -14.42
N ASN A 207 -20.34 -0.88 -14.45
CA ASN A 207 -20.58 -1.62 -15.69
C ASN A 207 -21.32 -0.72 -16.70
N GLY A 208 -20.75 -0.54 -17.90
CA GLY A 208 -21.31 0.30 -18.97
C GLY A 208 -20.61 1.66 -19.17
N LEU A 209 -20.85 2.30 -20.32
CA LEU A 209 -20.42 3.67 -20.62
C LEU A 209 -21.56 4.62 -20.24
N LEU A 210 -21.49 5.20 -19.05
CA LEU A 210 -22.53 6.09 -18.53
C LEU A 210 -22.31 7.53 -19.03
N GLY A 211 -23.32 8.08 -19.70
CA GLY A 211 -23.40 9.50 -20.03
C GLY A 211 -23.64 10.38 -18.80
N PRO A 212 -23.49 11.72 -18.90
CA PRO A 212 -23.62 12.63 -17.77
C PRO A 212 -24.99 12.60 -17.07
N SER A 213 -26.08 12.44 -17.83
CA SER A 213 -27.44 12.33 -17.26
C SER A 213 -27.62 11.04 -16.45
N ALA A 214 -27.24 9.89 -17.02
CA ALA A 214 -27.30 8.60 -16.35
C ALA A 214 -26.40 8.54 -15.11
N LEU A 215 -25.25 9.26 -15.11
CA LEU A 215 -24.42 9.42 -13.91
C LEU A 215 -25.12 10.22 -12.82
N ALA A 216 -25.70 11.37 -13.16
CA ALA A 216 -26.42 12.19 -12.20
C ALA A 216 -27.58 11.43 -11.55
N GLU A 217 -28.34 10.68 -12.34
CA GLU A 217 -29.44 9.85 -11.87
C GLU A 217 -28.94 8.68 -11.02
N LYS A 218 -27.83 8.02 -11.41
CA LYS A 218 -27.21 6.94 -10.60
C LYS A 218 -26.75 7.41 -9.22
N PHE A 219 -26.16 8.61 -9.11
CA PHE A 219 -25.76 9.16 -7.81
C PHE A 219 -26.94 9.76 -7.02
N ALA A 220 -28.00 10.20 -7.69
CA ALA A 220 -29.23 10.66 -7.06
C ALA A 220 -30.07 9.52 -6.47
N ALA A 221 -30.01 8.32 -7.07
CA ALA A 221 -30.69 7.12 -6.58
C ALA A 221 -30.10 6.56 -5.27
N ILE A 222 -28.95 7.06 -4.82
CA ILE A 222 -28.33 6.63 -3.57
C ILE A 222 -29.19 7.12 -2.39
N PRO A 223 -29.68 6.22 -1.52
CA PRO A 223 -30.46 6.61 -0.34
C PRO A 223 -29.74 7.69 0.47
N GLN A 224 -30.50 8.72 0.89
CA GLN A 224 -30.03 9.80 1.76
C GLN A 224 -30.69 9.67 3.14
N ASP A 225 -30.55 8.50 3.74
CA ASP A 225 -31.05 8.18 5.07
C ASP A 225 -30.04 8.55 6.17
N ALA A 226 -30.51 8.65 7.41
CA ALA A 226 -29.68 9.00 8.57
C ALA A 226 -28.55 7.99 8.85
N HIS A 227 -28.70 6.75 8.36
CA HIS A 227 -27.68 5.70 8.48
C HIS A 227 -26.69 5.67 7.32
N ARG A 228 -26.77 6.59 6.34
CA ARG A 228 -25.80 6.62 5.22
C ARG A 228 -24.41 7.03 5.70
N SER A 229 -23.39 6.22 5.40
CA SER A 229 -21.99 6.62 5.55
C SER A 229 -21.60 7.61 4.45
N SER A 230 -20.71 8.56 4.76
CA SER A 230 -20.05 9.36 3.72
C SER A 230 -19.23 8.50 2.78
N LEU A 231 -18.77 7.31 3.20
CA LEU A 231 -17.87 6.46 2.43
C LEU A 231 -18.57 5.69 1.30
N THR A 232 -18.00 5.75 0.09
CA THR A 232 -18.40 4.96 -1.08
C THR A 232 -17.26 4.05 -1.52
N ILE A 233 -17.54 2.76 -1.73
CA ILE A 233 -16.55 1.76 -2.18
C ILE A 233 -17.00 1.15 -3.50
N PHE A 234 -16.43 1.60 -4.62
CA PHE A 234 -16.77 1.08 -5.94
C PHE A 234 -16.56 -0.45 -6.05
N SER A 235 -17.36 -1.07 -6.91
CA SER A 235 -17.27 -2.49 -7.25
C SER A 235 -17.32 -2.70 -8.77
N GLY A 236 -16.90 -3.89 -9.23
CA GLY A 236 -16.80 -4.20 -10.66
C GLY A 236 -15.43 -3.88 -11.26
N THR A 237 -15.35 -3.82 -12.60
CA THR A 237 -14.09 -3.69 -13.35
C THR A 237 -13.69 -2.26 -13.65
N ARG A 238 -14.61 -1.29 -13.51
CA ARG A 238 -14.37 0.13 -13.79
C ARG A 238 -15.23 1.03 -12.90
N VAL A 239 -14.82 2.29 -12.78
CA VAL A 239 -15.60 3.35 -12.12
C VAL A 239 -16.68 3.90 -13.06
N PRO A 240 -17.89 4.20 -12.57
CA PRO A 240 -18.91 4.94 -13.32
C PRO A 240 -18.33 6.19 -14.01
N GLY A 241 -18.59 6.34 -15.31
CA GLY A 241 -18.10 7.47 -16.10
C GLY A 241 -16.70 7.30 -16.67
N TYR A 242 -15.98 6.22 -16.37
CA TYR A 242 -14.72 5.92 -17.07
C TYR A 242 -14.98 5.49 -18.53
N PRO A 243 -14.20 5.97 -19.53
CA PRO A 243 -13.06 6.88 -19.40
C PRO A 243 -13.39 8.39 -19.49
N GLY A 244 -14.52 8.78 -20.10
CA GLY A 244 -14.75 10.17 -20.54
C GLY A 244 -15.35 11.15 -19.51
N ASN A 245 -16.14 10.65 -18.55
CA ASN A 245 -16.99 11.45 -17.66
C ASN A 245 -16.57 11.35 -16.18
N LEU A 246 -15.31 11.02 -15.88
CA LEU A 246 -14.82 10.92 -14.49
C LEU A 246 -14.95 12.24 -13.71
N GLY A 247 -14.88 13.39 -14.39
CA GLY A 247 -15.10 14.70 -13.78
C GLY A 247 -16.53 14.88 -13.26
N ASP A 248 -17.52 14.30 -13.94
CA ASP A 248 -18.91 14.30 -13.48
C ASP A 248 -19.08 13.40 -12.26
N THR A 249 -18.48 12.20 -12.29
CA THR A 249 -18.44 11.29 -11.15
C THR A 249 -17.79 11.94 -9.92
N ALA A 250 -16.70 12.69 -10.10
CA ALA A 250 -16.04 13.41 -9.00
C ALA A 250 -16.92 14.51 -8.39
N ARG A 251 -17.72 15.21 -9.22
CA ARG A 251 -18.66 16.24 -8.78
C ARG A 251 -19.88 15.65 -8.07
N LEU A 252 -20.40 14.53 -8.57
CA LEU A 252 -21.59 13.85 -8.05
C LEU A 252 -21.31 13.03 -6.79
N LEU A 253 -20.08 12.56 -6.60
CA LEU A 253 -19.67 11.94 -5.36
C LEU A 253 -19.68 12.99 -4.25
N SER A 254 -20.72 12.98 -3.40
CA SER A 254 -20.89 13.92 -2.28
C SER A 254 -20.12 13.53 -1.01
N GLY A 255 -19.60 12.30 -0.95
CA GLY A 255 -18.94 11.74 0.23
C GLY A 255 -17.48 11.32 0.00
N ASP A 256 -16.95 10.45 0.85
CA ASP A 256 -15.59 9.97 0.79
C ASP A 256 -15.45 8.77 -0.16
N LEU A 257 -14.25 8.60 -0.72
CA LEU A 257 -13.89 7.51 -1.62
C LEU A 257 -13.06 6.45 -0.88
N GLY A 258 -13.53 5.20 -0.90
CA GLY A 258 -12.76 4.04 -0.47
C GLY A 258 -11.90 3.48 -1.61
N MET A 259 -10.58 3.61 -1.48
CA MET A 259 -9.59 2.99 -2.36
C MET A 259 -9.32 1.55 -1.92
N VAL A 260 -9.86 0.57 -2.64
CA VAL A 260 -9.65 -0.86 -2.31
C VAL A 260 -8.25 -1.31 -2.69
N GLU A 261 -7.52 -1.87 -1.72
CA GLU A 261 -6.19 -2.42 -1.92
C GLU A 261 -6.19 -3.52 -2.98
N PHE A 262 -5.22 -3.47 -3.91
CA PHE A 262 -5.03 -4.47 -4.97
C PHE A 262 -6.20 -4.63 -5.96
N SER A 263 -7.16 -3.71 -5.95
CA SER A 263 -8.25 -3.73 -6.92
C SER A 263 -7.81 -3.10 -8.25
N GLU A 264 -8.05 -3.79 -9.36
CA GLU A 264 -7.80 -3.31 -10.73
C GLU A 264 -9.03 -2.60 -11.31
N ILE A 265 -9.68 -1.75 -10.51
CA ILE A 265 -10.84 -0.98 -10.98
C ILE A 265 -10.34 0.15 -11.90
N ALA A 266 -10.62 0.04 -13.20
CA ALA A 266 -10.25 1.04 -14.17
C ALA A 266 -10.90 2.40 -13.85
N GLY A 267 -10.10 3.48 -13.86
CA GLY A 267 -10.57 4.83 -13.54
C GLY A 267 -10.54 5.21 -12.06
N LEU A 268 -10.29 4.27 -11.14
CA LEU A 268 -10.35 4.55 -9.69
C LEU A 268 -9.23 5.50 -9.23
N LYS A 269 -8.01 5.29 -9.70
CA LYS A 269 -6.87 6.18 -9.39
C LYS A 269 -7.07 7.57 -10.00
N GLN A 270 -7.58 7.63 -11.23
CA GLN A 270 -7.89 8.88 -11.91
C GLN A 270 -8.98 9.66 -11.17
N LEU A 271 -10.05 8.99 -10.74
CA LEU A 271 -11.10 9.60 -9.92
C LEU A 271 -10.53 10.11 -8.59
N ALA A 272 -9.67 9.35 -7.93
CA ALA A 272 -9.04 9.76 -6.68
C ALA A 272 -8.21 11.05 -6.83
N HIS A 273 -7.51 11.24 -7.96
CA HIS A 273 -6.79 12.48 -8.28
C HIS A 273 -7.70 13.68 -8.56
N LEU A 274 -8.95 13.45 -8.98
CA LEU A 274 -9.94 14.52 -9.16
C LEU A 274 -10.58 14.95 -7.82
N LEU A 275 -10.44 14.13 -6.78
CA LEU A 275 -10.94 14.42 -5.44
C LEU A 275 -9.84 15.01 -4.56
N THR A 276 -10.25 15.76 -3.54
CA THR A 276 -9.31 16.22 -2.51
C THR A 276 -8.74 15.00 -1.76
N PRO A 277 -7.41 14.91 -1.54
CA PRO A 277 -6.79 13.78 -0.83
C PRO A 277 -7.40 13.42 0.53
N ARG A 278 -7.99 14.42 1.21
CA ARG A 278 -8.67 14.21 2.49
C ARG A 278 -9.92 13.33 2.40
N ARG A 279 -10.57 13.29 1.24
CA ARG A 279 -11.78 12.50 1.00
C ARG A 279 -11.47 11.07 0.59
N VAL A 280 -10.21 10.66 0.56
CA VAL A 280 -9.82 9.34 0.08
C VAL A 280 -9.31 8.50 1.26
N PHE A 281 -9.94 7.35 1.45
CA PHE A 281 -9.60 6.40 2.52
C PHE A 281 -9.13 5.10 1.93
N TRP A 282 -8.06 4.58 2.51
CA TRP A 282 -7.52 3.30 2.11
C TRP A 282 -8.32 2.15 2.76
N VAL A 283 -8.80 1.25 1.91
CA VAL A 283 -9.60 0.08 2.29
C VAL A 283 -8.74 -1.18 2.15
N HIS A 284 -8.54 -1.90 3.25
CA HIS A 284 -7.91 -3.21 3.24
C HIS A 284 -8.96 -4.32 3.22
N THR A 285 -8.75 -5.30 2.33
CA THR A 285 -9.62 -6.48 2.22
C THR A 285 -8.79 -7.73 1.93
N ILE A 286 -9.33 -8.88 2.30
CA ILE A 286 -8.81 -10.19 1.88
C ILE A 286 -9.78 -10.72 0.83
N PRO A 287 -9.36 -10.89 -0.44
CA PRO A 287 -10.22 -11.43 -1.48
C PRO A 287 -10.81 -12.80 -1.09
N PRO A 288 -12.07 -13.10 -1.45
CA PRO A 288 -12.70 -14.39 -1.13
C PRO A 288 -11.88 -15.61 -1.56
N GLU A 289 -11.19 -15.53 -2.70
CA GLU A 289 -10.31 -16.59 -3.22
C GLU A 289 -9.11 -16.90 -2.31
N GLU A 290 -8.63 -15.91 -1.55
CA GLU A 290 -7.56 -16.07 -0.57
C GLU A 290 -8.09 -16.57 0.77
N ILE A 291 -9.31 -16.16 1.16
CA ILE A 291 -9.95 -16.58 2.42
C ILE A 291 -10.04 -18.11 2.51
N VAL A 292 -10.44 -18.77 1.42
CA VAL A 292 -10.56 -20.24 1.35
C VAL A 292 -9.22 -20.96 1.59
N LYS A 293 -8.09 -20.29 1.33
CA LYS A 293 -6.73 -20.84 1.46
C LYS A 293 -6.08 -20.54 2.80
N MET A 294 -6.74 -19.78 3.68
CA MET A 294 -6.16 -19.26 4.92
C MET A 294 -6.94 -19.72 6.15
N SER A 295 -6.23 -19.95 7.26
CA SER A 295 -6.89 -20.17 8.54
C SER A 295 -7.42 -18.85 9.13
N PRO A 296 -8.46 -18.88 9.99
CA PRO A 296 -8.96 -17.66 10.66
C PRO A 296 -7.90 -16.93 11.47
N GLN A 297 -6.95 -17.66 12.06
CA GLN A 297 -5.84 -17.05 12.78
C GLN A 297 -4.88 -16.31 11.84
N ALA A 298 -4.59 -16.89 10.67
CA ALA A 298 -3.78 -16.23 9.64
C ALA A 298 -4.48 -14.99 9.08
N MET A 299 -5.80 -15.04 8.88
CA MET A 299 -6.61 -13.89 8.48
C MET A 299 -6.60 -12.78 9.54
N LEU A 300 -6.78 -13.14 10.81
CA LEU A 300 -6.74 -12.21 11.93
C LEU A 300 -5.38 -11.51 11.98
N ALA A 301 -4.29 -12.28 11.90
CA ALA A 301 -2.94 -11.76 11.83
C ALA A 301 -2.75 -10.80 10.63
N ARG A 302 -3.32 -11.11 9.46
CA ARG A 302 -3.26 -10.26 8.27
C ARG A 302 -3.98 -8.92 8.47
N TYR A 303 -5.21 -8.91 8.99
CA TYR A 303 -5.93 -7.67 9.28
C TYR A 303 -5.21 -6.80 10.32
N LEU A 304 -4.76 -7.41 11.43
CA LEU A 304 -4.03 -6.69 12.48
C LEU A 304 -2.69 -6.15 11.96
N ARG A 305 -1.98 -6.93 11.14
CA ARG A 305 -0.74 -6.50 10.48
C ARG A 305 -1.01 -5.36 9.49
N ALA A 306 -2.11 -5.42 8.73
CA ALA A 306 -2.49 -4.35 7.83
C ALA A 306 -2.67 -3.04 8.61
N VAL A 307 -3.48 -3.03 9.68
CA VAL A 307 -3.67 -1.83 10.51
C VAL A 307 -2.35 -1.33 11.11
N LYS A 308 -1.54 -2.24 11.68
CA LYS A 308 -0.28 -1.89 12.37
C LYS A 308 0.80 -1.38 11.42
N GLU A 309 1.01 -2.07 10.30
CA GLU A 309 2.14 -1.81 9.41
C GLU A 309 1.75 -0.94 8.24
N ARG A 310 0.53 -1.08 7.70
CA ARG A 310 0.10 -0.39 6.49
C ARG A 310 -0.81 0.81 6.75
N ASN A 311 -1.47 0.86 7.91
CA ASN A 311 -2.31 1.99 8.31
C ASN A 311 -3.63 2.23 7.53
N PRO A 312 -4.32 1.22 6.93
CA PRO A 312 -5.68 1.40 6.44
C PRO A 312 -6.63 1.73 7.61
N ARG A 313 -7.69 2.50 7.35
CA ARG A 313 -8.75 2.80 8.33
C ARG A 313 -10.09 2.19 8.01
N VAL A 314 -10.24 1.62 6.83
CA VAL A 314 -11.41 0.85 6.48
C VAL A 314 -10.96 -0.61 6.32
N LEU A 315 -11.52 -1.50 7.12
CA LEU A 315 -11.32 -2.94 6.98
C LEU A 315 -12.60 -3.54 6.38
N TYR A 316 -12.50 -4.05 5.15
CA TYR A 316 -13.61 -4.70 4.46
C TYR A 316 -13.57 -6.20 4.70
N ILE A 317 -14.55 -6.70 5.45
CA ILE A 317 -14.60 -8.07 5.98
C ILE A 317 -15.63 -8.87 5.19
N HIS A 318 -15.14 -9.91 4.51
CA HIS A 318 -15.95 -10.96 3.94
C HIS A 318 -16.18 -12.10 4.96
N PRO A 319 -17.21 -12.93 4.76
CA PRO A 319 -17.38 -14.17 5.50
C PRO A 319 -16.19 -15.13 5.38
N LEU A 320 -15.92 -15.91 6.43
CA LEU A 320 -14.81 -16.88 6.48
C LEU A 320 -15.02 -18.10 5.57
N ALA A 321 -16.27 -18.43 5.21
CA ALA A 321 -16.59 -19.53 4.33
C ALA A 321 -16.75 -19.03 2.89
N GLY A 322 -16.12 -19.71 1.93
CA GLY A 322 -16.47 -19.55 0.52
C GLY A 322 -17.93 -19.96 0.34
N CYS A 323 -18.80 -19.00 0.02
CA CYS A 323 -20.25 -19.19 -0.03
C CYS A 323 -20.74 -20.25 -1.04
N GLU A 324 -19.84 -20.81 -1.87
CA GLU A 324 -20.16 -21.68 -3.00
C GLU A 324 -20.00 -23.18 -2.71
N LEU A 325 -19.36 -23.59 -1.61
CA LEU A 325 -18.90 -24.98 -1.43
C LEU A 325 -19.51 -25.76 -0.25
N LEU A 326 -20.46 -25.19 0.50
CA LEU A 326 -20.91 -25.82 1.75
C LEU A 326 -22.43 -25.93 1.85
N PRO A 327 -23.01 -27.15 1.90
CA PRO A 327 -24.37 -27.35 2.39
C PRO A 327 -24.36 -27.13 3.92
N ALA A 328 -24.45 -25.88 4.36
CA ALA A 328 -24.57 -25.58 5.78
C ALA A 328 -26.01 -25.80 6.22
N GLY A 329 -26.23 -26.92 6.91
CA GLY A 329 -27.42 -27.24 7.68
C GLY A 329 -26.99 -28.16 8.82
N GLY A 330 -27.53 -27.98 10.03
CA GLY A 330 -27.15 -28.77 11.20
C GLY A 330 -25.90 -28.26 11.96
N GLU A 331 -25.16 -29.16 12.61
CA GLU A 331 -24.03 -28.82 13.52
C GLU A 331 -22.88 -28.08 12.83
N MET A 332 -22.62 -28.39 11.56
CA MET A 332 -21.55 -27.76 10.77
C MET A 332 -21.80 -26.27 10.53
N GLY A 333 -23.05 -25.88 10.25
CA GLY A 333 -23.45 -24.48 10.12
C GLY A 333 -23.29 -23.71 11.43
N LYS A 334 -23.63 -24.32 12.57
CA LYS A 334 -23.39 -23.74 13.90
C LYS A 334 -21.90 -23.54 14.17
N ALA A 335 -21.06 -24.52 13.82
CA ALA A 335 -19.61 -24.41 13.98
C ALA A 335 -19.02 -23.25 13.15
N ILE A 336 -19.45 -23.08 11.90
CA ILE A 336 -19.03 -21.95 11.04
C ILE A 336 -19.49 -20.62 11.63
N GLY A 337 -20.75 -20.54 12.07
CA GLY A 337 -21.29 -19.33 12.72
C GLY A 337 -20.51 -18.96 13.99
N GLU A 338 -20.20 -19.94 14.83
CA GLU A 338 -19.37 -19.73 16.03
C GLU A 338 -17.93 -19.33 15.69
N GLN A 339 -17.33 -19.92 14.66
CA GLN A 339 -16.00 -19.53 14.18
C GLN A 339 -15.99 -18.08 13.66
N GLN A 340 -17.02 -17.68 12.93
CA GLN A 340 -17.19 -16.30 12.45
C GLN A 340 -17.36 -15.32 13.61
N LYS A 341 -18.22 -15.65 14.59
CA LYS A 341 -18.41 -14.83 15.81
C LYS A 341 -17.09 -14.67 16.57
N ARG A 342 -16.37 -15.77 16.80
CA ARG A 342 -15.06 -15.77 17.47
C ARG A 342 -14.05 -14.93 16.70
N PHE A 343 -14.01 -15.02 15.38
CA PHE A 343 -13.12 -14.23 14.54
C PHE A 343 -13.40 -12.73 14.68
N ILE A 344 -14.67 -12.32 14.55
CA ILE A 344 -15.07 -10.91 14.68
C ILE A 344 -14.75 -10.39 16.09
N HIS A 345 -15.07 -11.18 17.12
CA HIS A 345 -14.75 -10.83 18.51
C HIS A 345 -13.24 -10.65 18.72
N ASN A 346 -12.43 -11.62 18.28
CA ASN A 346 -10.98 -11.57 18.42
C ASN A 346 -10.36 -10.40 17.65
N LEU A 347 -10.89 -10.06 16.47
CA LEU A 347 -10.46 -8.90 15.69
C LEU A 347 -10.70 -7.61 16.47
N ARG A 348 -11.91 -7.42 17.00
CA ARG A 348 -12.27 -6.24 17.80
C ARG A 348 -11.39 -6.12 19.05
N VAL A 349 -11.33 -7.18 19.86
CA VAL A 349 -10.52 -7.20 21.10
C VAL A 349 -9.06 -6.91 20.82
N ALA A 350 -8.52 -7.40 19.71
CA ALA A 350 -7.15 -7.12 19.32
C ALA A 350 -6.94 -5.68 18.82
N LEU A 351 -7.89 -5.10 18.10
CA LEU A 351 -7.82 -3.70 17.65
C LEU A 351 -7.91 -2.72 18.83
N GLU A 352 -8.90 -2.90 19.70
CA GLU A 352 -9.14 -2.03 20.85
C GLU A 352 -8.12 -2.28 21.97
N GLY A 353 -8.04 -3.53 22.45
CA GLY A 353 -7.25 -3.87 23.63
C GLY A 353 -5.74 -3.93 23.40
N ARG A 354 -5.28 -4.52 22.29
CA ARG A 354 -3.83 -4.69 22.04
C ARG A 354 -3.20 -3.53 21.27
N LEU A 355 -3.93 -2.91 20.37
CA LEU A 355 -3.40 -1.88 19.46
C LEU A 355 -3.87 -0.46 19.80
N GLY A 356 -4.91 -0.31 20.64
CA GLY A 356 -5.42 0.99 21.06
C GLY A 356 -6.12 1.76 19.94
N PHE A 357 -6.82 1.08 19.04
CA PHE A 357 -7.67 1.71 18.02
C PHE A 357 -9.12 1.77 18.49
N GLU A 358 -9.83 2.83 18.11
CA GLU A 358 -11.24 3.02 18.41
C GLU A 358 -12.08 2.64 17.19
N LEU A 359 -13.15 1.86 17.37
CA LEU A 359 -14.08 1.56 16.29
C LEU A 359 -15.05 2.74 16.11
N SER A 360 -15.12 3.29 14.89
CA SER A 360 -15.96 4.47 14.61
C SER A 360 -16.56 4.42 13.21
N LEU A 361 -17.80 4.94 13.09
CA LEU A 361 -18.49 5.13 11.81
C LEU A 361 -18.03 6.38 11.05
N SER A 362 -17.41 7.33 11.76
CA SER A 362 -16.85 8.55 11.18
C SER A 362 -15.34 8.47 11.12
N LEU A 363 -14.80 8.66 9.92
CA LEU A 363 -13.36 8.70 9.67
C LEU A 363 -12.97 10.10 9.24
N GLU A 364 -11.85 10.57 9.77
CA GLU A 364 -11.26 11.86 9.40
C GLU A 364 -9.79 11.66 9.09
N ASN A 365 -9.39 12.07 7.88
CA ASN A 365 -7.98 12.14 7.53
C ASN A 365 -7.31 13.33 8.23
N PRO A 366 -6.01 13.23 8.57
CA PRO A 366 -5.30 14.31 9.25
C PRO A 366 -5.38 15.65 8.51
N HIS A 367 -5.33 16.74 9.28
CA HIS A 367 -5.36 18.10 8.77
C HIS A 367 -3.98 18.78 8.83
N GLY A 368 -3.80 19.78 7.95
CA GLY A 368 -2.65 20.68 7.91
C GLY A 368 -1.54 20.20 6.96
N ASP A 369 -1.38 20.85 5.82
CA ASP A 369 -0.25 20.54 4.95
C ASP A 369 1.08 20.96 5.61
N ALA A 370 2.15 20.22 5.28
CA ALA A 370 3.49 20.61 5.65
C ALA A 370 3.77 22.06 5.25
N PRO A 371 4.36 22.88 6.17
CA PRO A 371 4.66 24.28 5.89
C PRO A 371 5.50 24.41 4.62
N LEU A 372 5.13 25.33 3.72
CA LEU A 372 5.84 25.55 2.45
C LEU A 372 7.34 25.81 2.67
N LEU A 373 7.68 26.56 3.72
CA LEU A 373 9.06 26.83 4.11
C LEU A 373 9.81 25.56 4.53
N ALA A 374 9.16 24.66 5.29
CA ALA A 374 9.78 23.39 5.67
C ALA A 374 10.07 22.54 4.41
N ARG A 375 9.13 22.45 3.47
CA ARG A 375 9.33 21.74 2.19
C ARG A 375 10.48 22.34 1.38
N ALA A 376 10.54 23.67 1.27
CA ALA A 376 11.60 24.37 0.55
C ALA A 376 12.98 24.12 1.19
N CYS A 377 13.07 24.16 2.52
CA CYS A 377 14.29 23.80 3.26
C CYS A 377 14.71 22.35 2.98
N VAL A 378 13.76 21.42 2.88
CA VAL A 378 14.11 20.02 2.56
C VAL A 378 14.53 19.82 1.11
N LEU A 379 13.97 20.57 0.15
CA LEU A 379 14.50 20.56 -1.23
C LEU A 379 15.92 21.14 -1.32
N LEU A 380 16.25 22.13 -0.50
CA LEU A 380 17.63 22.64 -0.41
C LEU A 380 18.59 21.54 0.07
N LEU A 381 18.14 20.61 0.92
CA LEU A 381 18.94 19.45 1.32
C LEU A 381 19.18 18.48 0.15
N ALA A 382 18.21 18.30 -0.75
CA ALA A 382 18.41 17.53 -1.98
C ALA A 382 19.47 18.17 -2.90
N TYR A 383 19.44 19.50 -3.01
CA TYR A 383 20.49 20.26 -3.72
C TYR A 383 21.87 20.09 -3.05
N LEU A 384 21.94 20.14 -1.72
CA LEU A 384 23.18 19.91 -0.97
C LEU A 384 23.72 18.49 -1.17
N ALA A 385 22.85 17.47 -1.23
CA ALA A 385 23.25 16.10 -1.56
C ALA A 385 23.86 16.03 -2.97
N LEU A 386 23.24 16.69 -3.95
CA LEU A 386 23.78 16.80 -5.30
C LEU A 386 25.16 17.46 -5.33
N ALA A 387 25.31 18.61 -4.65
CA ALA A 387 26.59 19.30 -4.54
C ALA A 387 27.66 18.42 -3.87
N ALA A 388 27.29 17.69 -2.81
CA ALA A 388 28.19 16.76 -2.12
C ALA A 388 28.65 15.63 -3.04
N PHE A 389 27.73 15.02 -3.79
CA PHE A 389 28.06 13.99 -4.75
C PHE A 389 29.03 14.50 -5.83
N VAL A 390 28.75 15.67 -6.43
CA VAL A 390 29.61 16.28 -7.45
C VAL A 390 31.02 16.53 -6.91
N VAL A 391 31.13 17.08 -5.69
CA VAL A 391 32.44 17.33 -5.03
C VAL A 391 33.21 16.03 -4.79
N MET A 392 32.51 14.95 -4.43
CA MET A 392 33.12 13.68 -4.04
C MET A 392 33.54 12.81 -5.22
N PHE A 393 32.71 12.77 -6.27
CA PHE A 393 32.81 11.78 -7.34
C PHE A 393 33.13 12.36 -8.72
N LEU A 394 33.04 13.67 -8.94
CA LEU A 394 33.30 14.28 -10.26
C LEU A 394 34.56 15.17 -10.27
N PRO A 395 35.26 15.28 -11.41
CA PRO A 395 36.55 16.00 -11.50
C PRO A 395 36.41 17.53 -11.62
N GLY A 396 35.20 18.05 -11.73
CA GLY A 396 34.95 19.46 -12.02
C GLY A 396 35.06 20.35 -10.79
N ARG A 397 36.27 20.80 -10.43
CA ARG A 397 36.45 21.81 -9.35
C ARG A 397 35.69 23.11 -9.62
N ARG A 398 35.56 23.50 -10.90
CA ARG A 398 34.77 24.66 -11.32
C ARG A 398 33.27 24.43 -11.15
N LEU A 399 32.76 23.25 -11.50
CA LEU A 399 31.35 22.89 -11.32
C LEU A 399 30.98 22.77 -9.84
N ALA A 400 31.83 22.12 -9.04
CA ALA A 400 31.68 22.04 -7.59
C ALA A 400 31.71 23.44 -6.95
N GLY A 401 32.70 24.27 -7.31
CA GLY A 401 32.80 25.65 -6.83
C GLY A 401 31.60 26.51 -7.25
N PHE A 402 31.08 26.30 -8.46
CA PHE A 402 29.86 26.95 -8.95
C PHE A 402 28.64 26.52 -8.15
N LEU A 403 28.38 25.22 -7.95
CA LEU A 403 27.23 24.74 -7.17
C LEU A 403 27.26 25.17 -5.70
N LEU A 404 28.45 25.36 -5.13
CA LEU A 404 28.63 25.75 -3.74
C LEU A 404 28.75 27.27 -3.55
N HIS A 405 28.72 28.04 -4.64
CA HIS A 405 28.83 29.48 -4.59
C HIS A 405 27.59 30.07 -3.86
N PRO A 406 27.73 31.04 -2.94
CA PRO A 406 26.58 31.58 -2.21
C PRO A 406 25.46 32.09 -3.12
N ALA A 407 25.80 32.70 -4.25
CA ALA A 407 24.83 33.17 -5.24
C ALA A 407 24.04 32.01 -5.89
N THR A 408 24.69 30.90 -6.23
CA THR A 408 23.97 29.75 -6.82
C THR A 408 23.14 29.01 -5.78
N MET A 409 23.62 28.92 -4.54
CA MET A 409 22.83 28.41 -3.42
C MET A 409 21.58 29.26 -3.15
N LEU A 410 21.72 30.59 -3.20
CA LEU A 410 20.59 31.51 -3.07
C LEU A 410 19.59 31.34 -4.21
N VAL A 411 20.08 31.27 -5.45
CA VAL A 411 19.23 31.02 -6.63
C VAL A 411 18.53 29.66 -6.52
N ALA A 412 19.23 28.61 -6.11
CA ALA A 412 18.65 27.29 -5.89
C ALA A 412 17.57 27.31 -4.79
N ALA A 413 17.80 28.04 -3.70
CA ALA A 413 16.82 28.21 -2.63
C ALA A 413 15.57 28.98 -3.10
N VAL A 414 15.75 30.08 -3.84
CA VAL A 414 14.64 30.86 -4.43
C VAL A 414 13.86 30.02 -5.43
N LEU A 415 14.54 29.27 -6.31
CA LEU A 415 13.89 28.38 -7.25
C LEU A 415 13.16 27.24 -6.55
N ALA A 416 13.75 26.61 -5.53
CA ALA A 416 13.09 25.57 -4.75
C ALA A 416 11.82 26.11 -4.08
N PHE A 417 11.88 27.32 -3.52
CA PHE A 417 10.70 27.98 -2.95
C PHE A 417 9.64 28.28 -4.01
N ALA A 418 10.01 28.88 -5.15
CA ALA A 418 9.09 29.20 -6.24
C ALA A 418 8.41 27.96 -6.83
N LEU A 419 9.16 26.87 -6.99
CA LEU A 419 8.66 25.60 -7.52
C LEU A 419 7.70 24.89 -6.55
N VAL A 420 7.98 24.94 -5.24
CA VAL A 420 7.06 24.40 -4.21
C VAL A 420 5.82 25.28 -4.05
N TRP A 421 5.96 26.59 -4.23
CA TRP A 421 4.85 27.53 -4.18
C TRP A 421 3.83 27.22 -5.29
N SER A 422 4.31 26.93 -6.50
CA SER A 422 3.47 26.54 -7.63
C SER A 422 2.78 25.20 -7.40
N SER A 423 1.44 25.18 -7.39
CA SER A 423 0.66 23.94 -7.29
C SER A 423 0.91 22.98 -8.45
N ALA A 424 1.20 23.49 -9.66
CA ALA A 424 1.40 22.67 -10.85
C ALA A 424 2.72 21.88 -10.84
N TRP A 425 3.77 22.42 -10.23
CA TRP A 425 5.12 21.83 -10.24
C TRP A 425 5.51 21.19 -8.91
N ARG A 426 4.71 21.39 -7.85
CA ARG A 426 5.00 20.91 -6.50
C ARG A 426 5.25 19.41 -6.43
N ASP A 427 4.33 18.60 -6.95
CA ASP A 427 4.41 17.14 -6.76
C ASP A 427 5.57 16.55 -7.56
N LEU A 428 5.77 17.04 -8.78
CA LEU A 428 6.91 16.66 -9.62
C LEU A 428 8.25 17.01 -8.95
N THR A 429 8.37 18.22 -8.41
CA THR A 429 9.63 18.70 -7.79
C THR A 429 9.94 17.97 -6.49
N VAL A 430 8.92 17.68 -5.68
CA VAL A 430 9.05 16.85 -4.48
C VAL A 430 9.48 15.42 -4.84
N CYS A 431 8.83 14.80 -5.83
CA CYS A 431 9.17 13.44 -6.27
C CYS A 431 10.59 13.36 -6.84
N ALA A 432 10.98 14.35 -7.66
CA ALA A 432 12.33 14.44 -8.22
C ALA A 432 13.38 14.65 -7.11
N GLY A 433 13.12 15.55 -6.17
CA GLY A 433 14.00 15.78 -5.01
C GLY A 433 14.17 14.53 -4.15
N ALA A 434 13.08 13.81 -3.89
CA ALA A 434 13.10 12.55 -3.15
C ALA A 434 13.92 11.48 -3.89
N LEU A 435 13.77 11.38 -5.22
CA LEU A 435 14.56 10.45 -6.04
C LEU A 435 16.06 10.81 -6.01
N VAL A 436 16.40 12.09 -6.12
CA VAL A 436 17.80 12.55 -6.04
C VAL A 436 18.42 12.17 -4.69
N VAL A 437 17.73 12.45 -3.58
CA VAL A 437 18.23 12.09 -2.24
C VAL A 437 18.36 10.57 -2.10
N ALA A 438 17.35 9.81 -2.53
CA ALA A 438 17.37 8.35 -2.46
C ALA A 438 18.55 7.75 -3.23
N LEU A 439 18.88 8.29 -4.41
CA LEU A 439 20.00 7.84 -5.22
C LEU A 439 21.37 8.25 -4.64
N LEU A 440 21.48 9.47 -4.13
CA LEU A 440 22.78 10.05 -3.78
C LEU A 440 23.21 9.77 -2.34
N ALA A 441 22.29 9.65 -1.39
CA ALA A 441 22.62 9.39 0.02
C ALA A 441 23.49 8.12 0.24
N PRO A 442 23.19 6.96 -0.36
CA PRO A 442 24.00 5.76 -0.18
C PRO A 442 25.36 5.87 -0.89
N LEU A 443 25.44 6.59 -2.02
CA LEU A 443 26.70 6.89 -2.71
C LEU A 443 27.60 7.79 -1.89
N ILE A 444 27.06 8.87 -1.33
CA ILE A 444 27.76 9.79 -0.44
C ILE A 444 28.23 9.03 0.82
N GLY A 445 27.35 8.25 1.45
CA GLY A 445 27.68 7.42 2.61
C GLY A 445 28.83 6.46 2.32
N PHE A 446 28.79 5.78 1.18
CA PHE A 446 29.88 4.90 0.74
C PHE A 446 31.19 5.66 0.48
N GLY A 447 31.12 6.82 -0.18
CA GLY A 447 32.30 7.64 -0.46
C GLY A 447 32.96 8.18 0.82
N LEU A 448 32.18 8.51 1.84
CA LEU A 448 32.67 8.93 3.17
C LEU A 448 33.36 7.78 3.89
N ALA A 449 32.72 6.60 3.89
CA ALA A 449 33.26 5.40 4.47
C ALA A 449 34.63 5.06 3.85
N LEU A 450 34.71 5.08 2.51
CA LEU A 450 35.97 4.83 1.82
C LEU A 450 37.01 5.94 2.08
N GLY A 451 36.59 7.21 2.08
CA GLY A 451 37.45 8.36 2.40
C GLY A 451 38.12 8.21 3.77
N TYR A 452 37.34 7.86 4.80
CA TYR A 452 37.84 7.58 6.15
C TYR A 452 38.90 6.46 6.17
N LEU A 453 38.63 5.35 5.48
CA LEU A 453 39.57 4.21 5.42
C LEU A 453 40.86 4.53 4.64
N THR A 454 40.79 5.42 3.65
CA THR A 454 41.97 5.85 2.89
C THR A 454 42.88 6.77 3.70
N GLU A 455 42.31 7.71 4.45
CA GLU A 455 43.10 8.68 5.22
C GLU A 455 43.82 8.06 6.41
N GLY A 456 43.24 7.02 7.02
CA GLY A 456 43.89 6.28 8.11
C GLY A 456 45.03 5.34 7.67
N ASN A 457 45.46 5.38 6.40
CA ASN A 457 46.36 4.39 5.77
C ASN A 457 45.93 2.92 5.98
N ALA A 458 44.68 2.67 6.38
CA ALA A 458 44.19 1.33 6.70
C ALA A 458 44.19 0.42 5.46
N LEU A 459 43.92 1.00 4.30
CA LEU A 459 43.95 0.32 3.00
C LEU A 459 45.36 0.03 2.47
N GLN A 460 46.42 0.61 3.05
CA GLN A 460 47.81 0.28 2.68
C GLN A 460 48.25 -1.08 3.27
N ARG A 461 47.55 -1.58 4.29
CA ARG A 461 47.81 -2.91 4.91
C ARG A 461 47.27 -4.03 4.00
N ARG A 462 48.05 -4.42 2.98
CA ARG A 462 47.66 -5.51 2.06
C ARG A 462 47.63 -6.87 2.78
N LYS A 463 46.68 -7.73 2.38
CA LYS A 463 46.54 -9.13 2.84
C LYS A 463 46.22 -9.32 4.33
N CYS A 464 45.74 -8.29 5.03
CA CYS A 464 45.29 -8.39 6.42
C CYS A 464 43.82 -7.97 6.52
N LEU A 465 43.14 -8.44 7.57
CA LEU A 465 41.82 -7.93 7.93
C LEU A 465 41.97 -6.50 8.47
N MET A 466 40.98 -5.68 8.16
CA MET A 466 40.93 -4.32 8.68
C MET A 466 40.65 -4.35 10.21
N PRO A 467 41.15 -3.36 10.98
CA PRO A 467 40.77 -3.24 12.39
C PRO A 467 39.25 -3.13 12.54
N LEU A 468 38.68 -3.91 13.45
CA LEU A 468 37.23 -4.01 13.63
C LEU A 468 36.59 -2.63 13.88
N GLY A 469 37.22 -1.79 14.70
CA GLY A 469 36.76 -0.42 14.97
C GLY A 469 36.67 0.45 13.71
N SER A 470 37.64 0.34 12.80
CA SER A 470 37.61 1.10 11.54
C SER A 470 36.51 0.61 10.58
N ALA A 471 36.22 -0.69 10.56
CA ALA A 471 35.11 -1.26 9.78
C ALA A 471 33.75 -0.78 10.32
N PHE A 472 33.59 -0.73 11.65
CA PHE A 472 32.38 -0.20 12.28
C PHE A 472 32.19 1.30 12.05
N ILE A 473 33.26 2.10 12.09
CA ILE A 473 33.16 3.55 11.80
C ILE A 473 32.77 3.77 10.33
N ALA A 474 33.41 3.04 9.40
CA ALA A 474 33.06 3.10 7.97
C ALA A 474 31.60 2.69 7.72
N PHE A 475 31.15 1.59 8.35
CA PHE A 475 29.75 1.16 8.32
C PHE A 475 28.82 2.23 8.90
N GLY A 476 29.14 2.79 10.07
CA GLY A 476 28.34 3.82 10.72
C GLY A 476 28.17 5.07 9.86
N LEU A 477 29.24 5.54 9.19
CA LEU A 477 29.17 6.66 8.25
C LEU A 477 28.21 6.36 7.07
N ALA A 478 28.32 5.17 6.48
CA ALA A 478 27.44 4.78 5.38
C ALA A 478 25.98 4.63 5.82
N PHE A 479 25.75 3.94 6.94
CA PHE A 479 24.41 3.68 7.50
C PHE A 479 23.71 4.97 7.94
N LEU A 480 24.39 5.85 8.69
CA LEU A 480 23.80 7.10 9.17
C LEU A 480 23.47 8.06 8.01
N THR A 481 24.30 8.07 6.96
CA THR A 481 24.00 8.86 5.76
C THR A 481 22.79 8.32 5.00
N ALA A 482 22.67 6.99 4.87
CA ALA A 482 21.50 6.37 4.27
C ALA A 482 20.23 6.59 5.12
N LEU A 483 20.33 6.50 6.45
CA LEU A 483 19.24 6.79 7.37
C LEU A 483 18.78 8.25 7.25
N ALA A 484 19.71 9.20 7.24
CA ALA A 484 19.41 10.62 7.04
C ALA A 484 18.75 10.86 5.67
N GLY A 485 19.25 10.22 4.61
CA GLY A 485 18.63 10.24 3.28
C GLY A 485 17.19 9.73 3.31
N GLY A 486 16.94 8.60 3.97
CA GLY A 486 15.59 8.04 4.16
C GLY A 486 14.65 9.00 4.89
N LEU A 487 15.10 9.61 5.99
CA LEU A 487 14.32 10.59 6.74
C LEU A 487 14.00 11.86 5.91
N ILE A 488 14.96 12.33 5.11
CA ILE A 488 14.76 13.46 4.18
C ILE A 488 13.75 13.09 3.10
N VAL A 489 13.84 11.90 2.50
CA VAL A 489 12.85 11.40 1.53
C VAL A 489 11.46 11.35 2.16
N HIS A 490 11.36 10.82 3.37
CA HIS A 490 10.10 10.78 4.12
C HIS A 490 9.54 12.17 4.39
N ALA A 491 10.39 13.13 4.74
CA ALA A 491 10.00 14.50 4.98
C ALA A 491 9.54 15.20 3.68
N LEU A 492 10.26 15.03 2.56
CA LEU A 492 9.88 15.58 1.26
C LEU A 492 8.51 15.10 0.82
N MET A 493 8.31 13.79 0.86
CA MET A 493 7.12 13.15 0.35
C MET A 493 5.92 13.27 1.29
N HIS A 494 6.06 13.88 2.47
CA HIS A 494 4.98 14.09 3.43
C HIS A 494 3.83 14.89 2.78
N SER A 495 2.75 14.20 2.42
CA SER A 495 1.50 14.78 1.89
C SER A 495 0.33 13.89 2.33
N ILE A 496 -0.89 14.43 2.26
CA ILE A 496 -2.10 13.64 2.53
C ILE A 496 -2.29 12.59 1.42
N GLY A 497 -1.93 12.91 0.17
CA GLY A 497 -2.00 11.98 -0.97
C GLY A 497 -1.07 10.78 -0.81
N THR A 498 0.15 10.99 -0.33
CA THR A 498 1.07 9.87 -0.04
C THR A 498 0.70 9.09 1.20
N PHE A 499 0.10 9.74 2.22
CA PHE A 499 -0.44 9.07 3.40
C PHE A 499 -1.58 8.11 3.06
N THR A 500 -2.45 8.51 2.14
CA THR A 500 -3.63 7.75 1.68
C THR A 500 -3.35 6.78 0.53
N ARG A 501 -2.07 6.62 0.15
CA ARG A 501 -1.60 5.76 -0.97
C ARG A 501 -2.12 6.16 -2.36
N MET A 502 -2.62 7.39 -2.53
CA MET A 502 -2.92 7.92 -3.86
C MET A 502 -1.64 8.19 -4.64
N GLU A 503 -0.67 8.80 -3.97
CA GLU A 503 0.65 9.08 -4.52
C GLU A 503 1.65 8.05 -3.99
N ALA A 504 2.24 7.28 -4.88
CA ALA A 504 3.33 6.36 -4.55
C ALA A 504 4.66 6.92 -5.04
N PHE A 505 5.75 6.58 -4.35
CA PHE A 505 7.09 6.84 -4.87
C PHE A 505 7.35 5.90 -6.07
N HIS A 506 7.32 6.43 -7.28
CA HIS A 506 7.52 5.65 -8.51
C HIS A 506 9.01 5.33 -8.79
N GLY A 507 9.93 5.99 -8.07
CA GLY A 507 11.36 5.84 -8.23
C GLY A 507 12.00 4.61 -7.57
N VAL A 508 11.21 3.73 -6.93
CA VAL A 508 11.72 2.60 -6.12
C VAL A 508 12.65 1.67 -6.91
N MET A 509 12.34 1.40 -8.18
CA MET A 509 13.16 0.48 -8.99
C MET A 509 14.52 1.11 -9.32
N LEU A 510 14.53 2.39 -9.68
CA LEU A 510 15.76 3.12 -9.97
C LEU A 510 16.61 3.31 -8.71
N SER A 511 15.98 3.70 -7.60
CA SER A 511 16.69 3.92 -6.34
C SER A 511 17.34 2.65 -5.82
N ARG A 512 16.69 1.49 -5.93
CA ARG A 512 17.26 0.22 -5.43
C ARG A 512 18.40 -0.33 -6.28
N GLY A 513 18.40 -0.07 -7.59
CA GLY A 513 19.35 -0.69 -8.52
C GLY A 513 20.55 0.20 -8.85
N LEU A 514 20.31 1.46 -9.16
CA LEU A 514 21.34 2.34 -9.71
C LEU A 514 22.52 2.57 -8.74
N PRO A 515 22.32 2.81 -7.43
CA PRO A 515 23.43 3.04 -6.51
C PRO A 515 24.32 1.80 -6.33
N VAL A 516 23.74 0.60 -6.36
CA VAL A 516 24.49 -0.67 -6.34
C VAL A 516 25.45 -0.73 -7.53
N LEU A 517 24.95 -0.47 -8.74
CA LEU A 517 25.75 -0.49 -9.96
C LEU A 517 26.86 0.57 -9.93
N VAL A 518 26.54 1.80 -9.48
CA VAL A 518 27.52 2.90 -9.39
C VAL A 518 28.62 2.59 -8.37
N VAL A 519 28.28 2.06 -7.20
CA VAL A 519 29.26 1.68 -6.17
C VAL A 519 30.15 0.54 -6.63
N LEU A 520 29.59 -0.46 -7.33
CA LEU A 520 30.37 -1.57 -7.89
C LEU A 520 31.30 -1.07 -9.00
N ALA A 521 30.81 -0.27 -9.95
CA ALA A 521 31.64 0.32 -10.99
C ALA A 521 32.76 1.20 -10.40
N TYR A 522 32.46 1.93 -9.33
CA TYR A 522 33.44 2.75 -8.63
C TYR A 522 34.51 1.92 -7.92
N THR A 523 34.18 0.73 -7.39
CA THR A 523 35.09 -0.10 -6.58
C THR A 523 35.81 -1.21 -7.35
N TYR A 524 35.25 -1.70 -8.47
CA TYR A 524 35.70 -2.87 -9.22
C TYR A 524 37.22 -2.90 -9.51
N ASN A 525 37.87 -1.75 -9.64
CA ASN A 525 39.30 -1.62 -9.95
C ASN A 525 40.17 -1.01 -8.82
N LEU A 526 39.83 -1.17 -7.54
CA LEU A 526 40.68 -0.67 -6.44
C LEU A 526 42.02 -1.43 -6.30
N GLY A 527 42.12 -2.69 -6.74
CA GLY A 527 43.29 -3.54 -6.50
C GLY A 527 44.56 -3.17 -7.28
N THR A 528 44.43 -2.42 -8.38
CA THR A 528 45.54 -2.03 -9.28
C THR A 528 46.06 -0.61 -9.01
N LEU A 529 45.33 0.21 -8.25
CA LEU A 529 45.68 1.62 -8.05
C LEU A 529 46.20 1.91 -6.63
N SER A 530 47.39 2.50 -6.54
CA SER A 530 47.69 3.42 -5.45
C SER A 530 46.70 4.58 -5.51
N TRP A 531 46.05 4.89 -4.38
CA TRP A 531 45.06 5.96 -4.27
C TRP A 531 45.72 7.35 -4.35
N GLN A 532 46.22 7.73 -5.53
CA GLN A 532 46.65 9.11 -5.78
C GLN A 532 45.42 10.02 -5.94
N ARG A 533 45.53 11.31 -5.57
CA ARG A 533 44.42 12.29 -5.51
C ARG A 533 43.54 12.39 -6.77
N ASN A 534 44.02 11.99 -7.95
CA ASN A 534 43.23 11.92 -9.19
C ASN A 534 42.30 10.69 -9.31
N ALA A 535 42.28 9.79 -8.31
CA ALA A 535 41.55 8.50 -8.34
C ALA A 535 40.09 8.54 -7.85
N ARG A 536 39.59 9.71 -7.39
CA ARG A 536 38.20 9.90 -6.92
C ARG A 536 37.18 10.18 -8.03
N ASN A 537 37.63 10.27 -9.28
CA ASN A 537 36.79 10.62 -10.42
C ASN A 537 36.04 9.40 -10.97
N LEU A 538 34.71 9.39 -10.82
CA LEU A 538 33.80 8.39 -11.35
C LEU A 538 33.86 8.29 -12.88
N VAL A 539 33.96 9.41 -13.60
CA VAL A 539 34.04 9.43 -15.08
C VAL A 539 35.29 8.69 -15.56
N LEU A 540 36.45 8.97 -14.96
CA LEU A 540 37.69 8.26 -15.31
C LEU A 540 37.63 6.77 -14.95
N ARG A 541 36.93 6.39 -13.87
CA ARG A 541 36.74 4.98 -13.52
C ARG A 541 35.83 4.26 -14.51
N LEU A 542 34.75 4.90 -14.93
CA LEU A 542 33.85 4.37 -15.95
C LEU A 542 34.55 4.20 -17.30
N GLN A 543 35.30 5.22 -17.75
CA GLN A 543 36.09 5.14 -18.98
C GLN A 543 37.11 4.00 -18.94
N ARG A 544 37.78 3.80 -17.80
CA ARG A 544 38.73 2.68 -17.62
C ARG A 544 38.05 1.34 -17.50
N LEU A 545 36.86 1.26 -16.91
CA LEU A 545 36.08 0.03 -16.83
C LEU A 545 35.63 -0.42 -18.22
N LEU A 546 35.24 0.53 -19.08
CA LEU A 546 34.91 0.26 -20.48
C LEU A 546 36.12 -0.19 -21.31
N GLY A 547 37.34 0.23 -20.94
CA GLY A 547 38.59 -0.17 -21.60
C GLY A 547 39.33 -1.33 -20.92
N TYR A 548 38.71 -2.05 -19.98
CA TYR A 548 39.34 -3.14 -19.24
C TYR A 548 39.06 -4.49 -19.91
N ASP A 549 40.09 -5.33 -20.02
CA ASP A 549 39.94 -6.70 -20.52
C ASP A 549 39.15 -7.55 -19.52
N VAL A 550 37.88 -7.83 -19.83
CA VAL A 550 36.97 -8.58 -18.97
C VAL A 550 37.34 -10.07 -19.00
N SER A 551 37.67 -10.65 -17.85
CA SER A 551 37.89 -12.10 -17.76
C SER A 551 36.57 -12.88 -17.73
N TYR A 552 36.59 -14.17 -18.09
CA TYR A 552 35.42 -15.06 -17.97
C TYR A 552 34.85 -15.14 -16.54
N LEU A 553 35.70 -14.99 -15.53
CA LEU A 553 35.28 -14.97 -14.13
C LEU A 553 34.53 -13.68 -13.80
N ASP A 554 34.98 -12.55 -14.34
CA ASP A 554 34.33 -11.26 -14.19
C ASP A 554 32.96 -11.23 -14.89
N LEU A 555 32.87 -11.84 -16.07
CA LEU A 555 31.61 -12.02 -16.78
C LEU A 555 30.63 -12.89 -15.97
N THR A 556 31.10 -14.01 -15.44
CA THR A 556 30.28 -14.88 -14.57
C THR A 556 29.79 -14.12 -13.34
N LEU A 557 30.66 -13.36 -12.68
CA LEU A 557 30.32 -12.55 -11.51
C LEU A 557 29.27 -11.48 -11.84
N LEU A 558 29.41 -10.80 -12.98
CA LEU A 558 28.47 -9.79 -13.46
C LEU A 558 27.09 -10.41 -13.74
N VAL A 559 27.03 -11.57 -14.39
CA VAL A 559 25.76 -12.28 -14.68
C VAL A 559 25.06 -12.65 -13.38
N VAL A 560 25.77 -13.25 -12.43
CA VAL A 560 25.21 -13.63 -11.12
C VAL A 560 24.68 -12.40 -10.37
N LEU A 561 25.43 -11.30 -10.39
CA LEU A 561 25.03 -10.05 -9.77
C LEU A 561 23.77 -9.45 -10.42
N LEU A 562 23.73 -9.37 -11.75
CA LEU A 562 22.58 -8.82 -12.48
C LEU A 562 21.34 -9.70 -12.29
N ALA A 563 21.48 -11.03 -12.26
CA ALA A 563 20.39 -11.95 -11.95
C ALA A 563 19.87 -11.74 -10.52
N ALA A 564 20.76 -11.62 -9.53
CA ALA A 564 20.38 -11.35 -8.14
C ALA A 564 19.67 -9.99 -7.99
N LEU A 565 20.15 -8.96 -8.69
CA LEU A 565 19.53 -7.64 -8.72
C LEU A 565 18.15 -7.67 -9.39
N ALA A 566 18.03 -8.34 -10.54
CA ALA A 566 16.76 -8.51 -11.24
C ALA A 566 15.72 -9.22 -10.36
N LEU A 567 16.11 -10.31 -9.68
CA LEU A 567 15.24 -11.00 -8.72
C LEU A 567 14.83 -10.08 -7.56
N ALA A 568 15.74 -9.25 -7.05
CA ALA A 568 15.44 -8.29 -5.99
C ALA A 568 14.45 -7.20 -6.45
N LEU A 569 14.56 -6.73 -7.70
CA LEU A 569 13.67 -5.74 -8.31
C LEU A 569 12.29 -6.33 -8.64
N LEU A 570 12.24 -7.54 -9.20
CA LEU A 570 10.97 -8.24 -9.47
C LEU A 570 10.19 -8.52 -8.17
N ARG A 571 10.89 -8.90 -7.09
CA ARG A 571 10.31 -9.04 -5.75
C ARG A 571 9.83 -7.72 -5.15
N ALA A 572 10.37 -6.58 -5.58
CA ALA A 572 9.96 -5.26 -5.09
C ALA A 572 8.67 -4.77 -5.73
N GLY A 573 8.37 -5.18 -6.97
CA GLY A 573 7.19 -4.78 -7.73
C GLY A 573 5.94 -5.63 -7.47
N ASN A 574 6.11 -6.90 -7.09
CA ASN A 574 4.99 -7.80 -6.77
C ASN A 574 4.75 -7.86 -5.27
N GLU A 575 3.71 -7.18 -4.78
CA GLU A 575 3.24 -7.32 -3.39
C GLU A 575 2.65 -8.71 -3.09
N PHE A 576 2.35 -9.50 -4.13
CA PHE A 576 2.02 -10.92 -4.03
C PHE A 576 3.31 -11.74 -3.89
N GLY A 577 3.46 -12.41 -2.75
CA GLY A 577 4.61 -13.23 -2.35
C GLY A 577 4.88 -14.49 -3.20
N ILE A 578 4.57 -14.47 -4.49
CA ILE A 578 4.73 -15.56 -5.47
C ILE A 578 6.20 -16.05 -5.55
N LEU A 579 7.16 -15.22 -5.14
CA LEU A 579 8.59 -15.54 -5.15
C LEU A 579 9.18 -15.83 -3.74
N VAL A 580 8.37 -15.98 -2.68
CA VAL A 580 8.89 -16.23 -1.33
C VAL A 580 8.93 -17.72 -1.04
N THR A 581 10.10 -18.26 -0.69
CA THR A 581 10.25 -19.67 -0.33
C THR A 581 9.62 -19.95 1.04
N ALA A 582 9.06 -21.15 1.24
CA ALA A 582 8.44 -21.55 2.51
C ALA A 582 9.38 -21.37 3.74
N PRO A 583 10.70 -21.67 3.67
CA PRO A 583 11.62 -21.41 4.78
C PRO A 583 11.76 -19.93 5.10
N GLU A 584 11.80 -19.04 4.08
CA GLU A 584 11.84 -17.59 4.31
C GLU A 584 10.57 -17.12 5.01
N HIS A 585 9.40 -17.61 4.58
CA HIS A 585 8.12 -17.28 5.20
C HIS A 585 8.08 -17.69 6.68
N ASN A 586 8.52 -18.91 7.00
CA ASN A 586 8.52 -19.44 8.36
C ASN A 586 9.49 -18.68 9.27
N LEU A 587 10.72 -18.42 8.80
CA LEU A 587 11.69 -17.61 9.53
C LEU A 587 11.10 -16.23 9.86
N ARG A 588 10.48 -15.58 8.88
CA ARG A 588 9.92 -14.25 9.06
C ARG A 588 8.73 -14.23 9.99
N SER A 589 7.88 -15.26 9.95
CA SER A 589 6.74 -15.40 10.87
C SER A 589 7.20 -15.69 12.30
N GLY A 590 8.24 -16.53 12.47
CA GLY A 590 8.85 -16.77 13.78
C GLY A 590 9.49 -15.52 14.39
N MET A 591 10.21 -14.74 13.57
CA MET A 591 10.76 -13.46 14.01
C MET A 591 9.68 -12.44 14.37
N GLU A 592 8.57 -12.42 13.63
CA GLU A 592 7.42 -11.57 13.95
C GLU A 592 6.76 -11.97 15.27
N ALA A 593 6.65 -13.26 15.56
CA ALA A 593 6.14 -13.76 16.84
C ALA A 593 7.04 -13.36 18.03
N LEU A 594 8.36 -13.38 17.83
CA LEU A 594 9.34 -13.03 18.87
C LEU A 594 9.48 -11.51 19.08
N LEU A 595 9.50 -10.73 18.00
CA LEU A 595 9.86 -9.30 18.02
C LEU A 595 8.65 -8.38 17.85
N GLY A 596 7.46 -8.93 17.60
CA GLY A 596 6.22 -8.19 17.36
C GLY A 596 6.16 -7.43 16.03
N LEU A 597 7.24 -7.38 15.25
CA LEU A 597 7.35 -6.71 13.95
C LEU A 597 8.15 -7.57 12.99
N ARG A 598 7.77 -7.59 11.71
CA ARG A 598 8.52 -8.33 10.69
C ARG A 598 9.81 -7.59 10.32
N PRO A 599 11.01 -8.16 10.60
CA PRO A 599 12.27 -7.55 10.19
C PRO A 599 12.41 -7.60 8.65
N ARG A 600 13.02 -6.56 8.08
CA ARG A 600 13.40 -6.58 6.67
C ARG A 600 14.67 -7.39 6.51
N THR A 601 14.55 -8.55 5.87
CA THR A 601 15.67 -9.44 5.56
C THR A 601 16.76 -8.75 4.74
N ALA A 602 16.40 -7.78 3.89
CA ALA A 602 17.37 -6.99 3.13
C ALA A 602 18.23 -6.08 4.02
N GLU A 603 17.67 -5.44 5.05
CA GLU A 603 18.42 -4.61 6.00
C GLU A 603 19.32 -5.49 6.89
N LEU A 604 18.80 -6.65 7.29
CA LEU A 604 19.54 -7.68 8.02
C LEU A 604 20.78 -8.12 7.22
N VAL A 605 20.54 -8.61 5.99
CA VAL A 605 21.58 -9.19 5.16
C VAL A 605 22.58 -8.13 4.71
N GLY A 606 22.09 -6.97 4.30
CA GLY A 606 22.95 -5.92 3.78
C GLY A 606 23.82 -5.28 4.86
N SER A 607 23.29 -5.01 6.06
CA SER A 607 24.12 -4.37 7.09
C SER A 607 25.26 -5.28 7.55
N PHE A 608 25.00 -6.58 7.76
CA PHE A 608 26.08 -7.52 8.10
C PHE A 608 27.09 -7.66 6.94
N ALA A 609 26.61 -7.72 5.69
CA ALA A 609 27.45 -7.86 4.51
C ALA A 609 28.35 -6.63 4.32
N LEU A 610 27.83 -5.44 4.59
CA LEU A 610 28.59 -4.19 4.48
C LEU A 610 29.71 -4.09 5.52
N ILE A 611 29.48 -4.54 6.76
CA ILE A 611 30.53 -4.61 7.79
C ILE A 611 31.64 -5.59 7.35
N TRP A 612 31.26 -6.77 6.85
CA TRP A 612 32.21 -7.75 6.32
C TRP A 612 32.97 -7.25 5.10
N PHE A 613 32.30 -6.51 4.21
CA PHE A 613 32.94 -5.86 3.08
C PHE A 613 34.09 -4.98 3.56
N PHE A 614 33.83 -4.05 4.48
CA PHE A 614 34.87 -3.17 5.01
C PHE A 614 36.00 -3.95 5.71
N LEU A 615 35.69 -5.04 6.40
CA LEU A 615 36.68 -5.87 7.09
C LEU A 615 37.63 -6.60 6.13
N VAL A 616 37.10 -7.13 5.02
CA VAL A 616 37.83 -8.00 4.07
C VAL A 616 38.38 -7.23 2.87
N LEU A 617 37.97 -5.97 2.67
CA LEU A 617 38.39 -5.13 1.56
C LEU A 617 39.91 -5.14 1.29
N PRO A 618 40.82 -5.02 2.29
CA PRO A 618 42.27 -5.07 2.07
C PRO A 618 42.84 -6.48 1.81
N TRP A 619 42.06 -7.54 2.07
CA TRP A 619 42.48 -8.94 1.95
C TRP A 619 42.01 -9.61 0.66
N ARG A 620 40.69 -9.57 0.35
CA ARG A 620 40.08 -10.22 -0.82
C ARG A 620 39.16 -9.28 -1.59
N HIS A 621 39.76 -8.37 -2.35
CA HIS A 621 39.05 -7.33 -3.11
C HIS A 621 37.92 -7.87 -4.01
N ARG A 622 38.20 -8.83 -4.91
CA ARG A 622 37.19 -9.33 -5.87
C ARG A 622 36.00 -10.03 -5.18
N ALA A 623 36.27 -10.87 -4.19
CA ALA A 623 35.22 -11.55 -3.42
C ALA A 623 34.39 -10.57 -2.57
N SER A 624 34.99 -9.46 -2.13
CA SER A 624 34.29 -8.43 -1.36
C SER A 624 33.23 -7.67 -2.18
N LEU A 625 33.28 -7.69 -3.51
CA LEU A 625 32.29 -7.01 -4.36
C LEU A 625 30.87 -7.58 -4.21
N LEU A 626 30.73 -8.88 -3.95
CA LEU A 626 29.42 -9.48 -3.65
C LEU A 626 28.85 -8.97 -2.31
N LEU A 627 29.73 -8.82 -1.32
CA LEU A 627 29.36 -8.26 -0.01
C LEU A 627 28.99 -6.77 -0.15
N LEU A 628 29.67 -6.05 -1.04
CA LEU A 628 29.35 -4.65 -1.35
C LEU A 628 27.98 -4.52 -2.04
N ALA A 629 27.67 -5.40 -2.98
CA ALA A 629 26.36 -5.42 -3.63
C ALA A 629 25.24 -5.69 -2.64
N ALA A 630 25.38 -6.73 -1.80
CA ALA A 630 24.44 -7.02 -0.73
C ALA A 630 24.34 -5.85 0.28
N GLY A 631 25.49 -5.25 0.63
CA GLY A 631 25.57 -4.13 1.55
C GLY A 631 24.87 -2.87 1.07
N THR A 632 25.07 -2.51 -0.19
CA THR A 632 24.40 -1.37 -0.83
C THR A 632 22.90 -1.62 -0.96
N LEU A 633 22.46 -2.83 -1.33
CA LEU A 633 21.04 -3.21 -1.28
C LEU A 633 20.43 -3.07 0.13
N GLY A 634 21.21 -3.32 1.17
CA GLY A 634 20.81 -3.05 2.56
C GLY A 634 20.58 -1.57 2.84
N LEU A 635 21.53 -0.72 2.46
CA LEU A 635 21.40 0.75 2.59
C LEU A 635 20.20 1.29 1.81
N GLU A 636 19.96 0.77 0.60
CA GLU A 636 18.77 1.09 -0.19
C GLU A 636 17.49 0.64 0.50
N SER A 637 17.49 -0.54 1.14
CA SER A 637 16.33 -1.00 1.89
C SER A 637 16.01 -0.08 3.06
N VAL A 638 17.02 0.50 3.73
CA VAL A 638 16.81 1.50 4.79
C VAL A 638 16.10 2.73 4.22
N ILE A 639 16.60 3.33 3.14
CA ILE A 639 15.97 4.50 2.50
C ILE A 639 14.54 4.17 2.06
N ASN A 640 14.37 3.02 1.41
CA ASN A 640 13.08 2.57 0.93
C ASN A 640 12.09 2.33 2.09
N THR A 641 12.52 1.91 3.28
CA THR A 641 11.64 1.78 4.46
C THR A 641 10.95 3.10 4.80
N TYR A 642 11.65 4.22 4.65
CA TYR A 642 11.11 5.56 4.87
C TYR A 642 10.36 6.14 3.65
N SER A 643 10.43 5.48 2.49
CA SER A 643 9.66 5.84 1.30
C SER A 643 8.22 5.27 1.33
N HIS A 644 7.96 4.27 2.18
CA HIS A 644 6.61 3.72 2.40
C HIS A 644 5.84 4.58 3.42
N LEU A 645 5.41 5.76 3.00
CA LEU A 645 4.78 6.75 3.87
C LEU A 645 3.46 6.33 4.52
N HIS A 646 2.80 5.32 3.99
CA HIS A 646 1.60 4.79 4.61
C HIS A 646 1.90 4.07 5.93
N THR A 647 3.10 3.50 6.08
CA THR A 647 3.52 2.88 7.34
C THR A 647 3.77 3.94 8.43
N PRO A 648 3.30 3.74 9.68
CA PRO A 648 3.57 4.70 10.75
C PRO A 648 5.07 4.88 11.00
N LEU A 649 5.51 6.11 11.26
CA LEU A 649 6.94 6.43 11.33
C LEU A 649 7.66 5.64 12.42
N LEU A 650 7.04 5.50 13.60
CA LEU A 650 7.59 4.72 14.71
C LEU A 650 7.78 3.25 14.35
N VAL A 651 6.86 2.68 13.56
CA VAL A 651 6.99 1.29 13.10
C VAL A 651 8.17 1.15 12.15
N SER A 652 8.38 2.10 11.23
CA SER A 652 9.54 2.12 10.35
C SER A 652 10.86 2.24 11.11
N ILE A 653 10.93 3.12 12.11
CA ILE A 653 12.11 3.25 12.99
C ILE A 653 12.37 1.93 13.73
N SER A 654 11.34 1.32 14.33
CA SER A 654 11.49 0.03 15.01
C SER A 654 11.98 -1.07 14.07
N ARG A 655 11.48 -1.11 12.83
CA ARG A 655 11.91 -2.09 11.81
C ARG A 655 13.39 -1.95 11.47
N THR A 656 13.86 -0.72 11.24
CA THR A 656 15.27 -0.48 10.93
C THR A 656 16.18 -0.74 12.12
N SER A 657 15.77 -0.37 13.33
CA SER A 657 16.50 -0.69 14.56
C SER A 657 16.62 -2.20 14.79
N LEU A 658 15.54 -2.95 14.60
CA LEU A 658 15.55 -4.41 14.71
C LEU A 658 16.42 -5.05 13.62
N GLY A 659 16.31 -4.58 12.37
CA GLY A 659 17.15 -5.01 11.26
C GLY A 659 18.64 -4.83 11.56
N LEU A 660 19.02 -3.65 12.07
CA LEU A 660 20.38 -3.34 12.48
C LEU A 660 20.86 -4.24 13.64
N LEU A 661 20.06 -4.36 14.71
CA LEU A 661 20.42 -5.18 15.88
C LEU A 661 20.68 -6.63 15.49
N LEU A 662 19.77 -7.23 14.72
CA LEU A 662 19.91 -8.59 14.23
C LEU A 662 21.13 -8.75 13.32
N SER A 663 21.45 -7.73 12.52
CA SER A 663 22.67 -7.72 11.67
C SER A 663 23.94 -7.77 12.50
N LEU A 664 23.98 -7.02 13.60
CA LEU A 664 25.10 -6.99 14.51
C LEU A 664 25.29 -8.35 15.21
N VAL A 665 24.19 -8.99 15.62
CA VAL A 665 24.22 -10.34 16.23
C VAL A 665 24.74 -11.37 15.23
N VAL A 666 24.20 -11.39 14.01
CA VAL A 666 24.64 -12.32 12.95
C VAL A 666 26.09 -12.06 12.56
N PHE A 667 26.49 -10.79 12.43
CA PHE A 667 27.87 -10.39 12.18
C PHE A 667 28.79 -10.93 13.29
N LEU A 668 28.47 -10.70 14.56
CA LEU A 668 29.28 -11.14 15.69
C LEU A 668 29.42 -12.67 15.71
N GLY A 669 28.32 -13.41 15.53
CA GLY A 669 28.35 -14.87 15.44
C GLY A 669 29.23 -15.37 14.29
N SER A 670 29.09 -14.79 13.10
CA SER A 670 29.92 -15.13 11.94
C SER A 670 31.39 -14.77 12.14
N TYR A 671 31.68 -13.67 12.84
CA TYR A 671 33.05 -13.23 13.14
C TYR A 671 33.72 -14.16 14.15
N VAL A 672 33.02 -14.57 15.21
CA VAL A 672 33.52 -15.57 16.17
C VAL A 672 33.78 -16.91 15.48
N ALA A 673 32.84 -17.39 14.65
CA ALA A 673 33.03 -18.61 13.87
C ALA A 673 34.26 -18.52 12.95
N PHE A 674 34.45 -17.38 12.28
CA PHE A 674 35.65 -17.13 11.47
C PHE A 674 36.95 -17.18 12.30
N LEU A 675 36.95 -16.61 13.51
CA LEU A 675 38.12 -16.66 14.40
C LEU A 675 38.42 -18.10 14.86
N LEU A 676 37.39 -18.87 15.20
CA LEU A 676 37.51 -20.29 15.59
C LEU A 676 38.08 -21.14 14.44
N LEU A 677 37.53 -20.99 13.22
CA LEU A 677 38.04 -21.68 12.04
C LEU A 677 39.50 -21.32 11.74
N ARG A 678 39.89 -20.05 11.91
CA ARG A 678 41.27 -19.60 11.75
C ARG A 678 42.20 -20.11 12.85
N ALA A 679 41.70 -20.36 14.06
CA ALA A 679 42.45 -21.00 15.14
C ALA A 679 42.65 -22.49 14.87
N LEU A 680 41.58 -23.21 14.50
CA LEU A 680 41.60 -24.62 14.12
C LEU A 680 42.54 -24.88 12.94
N GLY A 681 42.45 -24.08 11.87
CA GLY A 681 43.35 -24.22 10.72
C GLY A 681 44.82 -23.97 11.05
N ARG A 682 45.11 -23.06 12.00
CA ARG A 682 46.49 -22.84 12.49
C ARG A 682 46.99 -24.00 13.35
N MET A 683 46.13 -24.65 14.13
CA MET A 683 46.49 -25.83 14.91
C MET A 683 46.74 -27.04 13.99
N TRP A 684 45.90 -27.26 12.99
CA TRP A 684 46.08 -28.31 11.98
C TRP A 684 47.37 -28.12 11.18
N TRP A 685 47.67 -26.89 10.74
CA TRP A 685 48.93 -26.58 10.05
C TRP A 685 50.16 -26.86 10.92
N LYS A 686 50.11 -26.54 12.21
CA LYS A 686 51.20 -26.84 13.15
C LYS A 686 51.36 -28.34 13.40
N ALA A 687 50.26 -29.08 13.51
CA ALA A 687 50.29 -30.53 13.71
C ALA A 687 50.81 -31.30 12.47
N GLY A 688 50.55 -30.80 11.26
CA GLY A 688 51.07 -31.36 10.01
C GLY A 688 52.54 -31.02 9.69
N MET A 689 53.16 -30.10 10.45
CA MET A 689 54.62 -29.84 10.36
C MET A 689 55.42 -30.55 11.46
N SER A 690 54.74 -31.20 12.42
CA SER A 690 55.38 -32.02 13.47
C SER A 690 55.40 -33.53 13.16
N GLN A 691 54.87 -33.92 11.99
CA GLN A 691 55.13 -35.19 11.32
C GLN A 691 56.02 -34.91 10.12
#